data_AF-A0A8H4R700-F1
#
_entry.id   AF-A0A8H4R700-F1
#
_cell.length_a   1.000
_cell.length_b   1.000
_cell.length_c   1.000
_cell.angle_alpha   90.00
_cell.angle_beta   90.00
_cell.angle_gamma   90.00
#
_symmetry.space_group_name_H-M   'P 1'
#
loop_
_entity.id
_entity.type
_entity.pdbx_description
1 polymer ?
#
loop_
_entity_poly.entity_id
_entity_poly.type
_entity_poly.pdbx_seq_one_letter_code
_entity_poly.pdbx_strand_id
1 'polypeptide(L)'
;MLADRTLWLQSKGWSGKTGMWARAFFGQNGSWIDVTPTISIGSDLLNPSDERAWQRDINSFRKRTSAKIRERHRLRETVVVRIPAQAGDGYFQLVLCLGQKKKVLCTSPTFRLMSLSTNPSSIKGASLSTLPLEIGALALSTYAMKTAGAVTAPARALAHNQVQKYVPSWAVQKAVSLEVHNSGLQDRVKSTLSDGNSLYEQHRAGSFMVVGGAEVSFEDGPTAPYPIHFTSRSGPGMGKEAEMSNFPVVTLGRVPNHISLQLYGYYFGWCRFKSDDKETSVSDEDGLEQVVLSALLPDASQLHRANFVEANTKRFMLRIATELDETIFIDKACEIWILGFLRPDQPAQRANIAKGIEAGDAAAEEASTLAEINDISMIQAILDQPSWSFETVLEKRRLENSGGVKAGYANARLAAQRHVVSLNLTVAPSGGNASSPLLYGLLYEDVYHSGDGGLYSELIQNRAFQGSIQNAQSSTERSLQFWHTFGLDTLTLDNSPVLLSEALPYHMRVDVAQGATGPTGFWNEGFAGMNITTKTRYAANFYLRGDYTGQIDCAFYSNTTGKTLGTTTFQVAQSETNGWVKYSQTFTITDSAPDEKNTFSLIFDGASVAGKSLRFNLISVFQQTYKNSNNGLRMDLAEGVNAIGGKFLRLPGGNNMEGVGSPWRWKWNETIGPIENRPGRPGTWGYPNTDGLGLLEMLQWTIDMDLEILLAVWGGLFLNGDIITEEDLQPYVDDVLNELEFLMGPNTTQYGALRASLGYPDPFKIKYFEISNEDFLNGGKPSYIAYRFNAFNDAIKKAYPDAITVSSIDTNELNPPNPPNTITDLHLYQNVDQTIALFNAYDNRPRSQPLLVGEYATIADSTTPQGQQLDNPTLESATSEAIMFLGLERNSDLVMGSCHGALIKSLHDEPDNVAMMKHTPNAIVYSMSYYVAKLFASNYGSSTVLTSSDSGYGPLYWSTTKDDKEVYYVKIVNFAGQASTLVTHEWVGE
;
A
#
# COMPACT_ATOMS: atom_id res chain seq x y z
N MET A 1 9.76 40.62 -7.07
CA MET A 1 9.44 41.06 -8.46
C MET A 1 9.55 42.58 -8.51
N LEU A 2 9.92 43.19 -9.64
CA LEU A 2 9.81 44.66 -9.77
C LEU A 2 8.35 45.09 -9.57
N ALA A 3 8.10 46.18 -8.83
CA ALA A 3 6.76 46.57 -8.36
C ALA A 3 5.73 46.85 -9.47
N ASP A 4 6.16 46.91 -10.73
CA ASP A 4 5.34 47.16 -11.91
C ASP A 4 5.02 45.90 -12.73
N ARG A 5 5.41 44.69 -12.28
CA ARG A 5 5.18 43.42 -13.00
C ARG A 5 4.15 42.53 -12.29
N THR A 6 3.29 41.91 -13.09
CA THR A 6 2.29 40.94 -12.63
C THR A 6 2.38 39.66 -13.45
N LEU A 7 2.11 38.52 -12.83
CA LEU A 7 2.17 37.20 -13.47
C LEU A 7 0.78 36.58 -13.46
N TRP A 8 0.31 36.15 -14.63
CA TRP A 8 -1.05 35.68 -14.82
C TRP A 8 -1.08 34.25 -15.37
N LEU A 9 -1.96 33.41 -14.87
CA LEU A 9 -2.24 32.08 -15.41
C LEU A 9 -3.36 32.18 -16.45
N GLN A 10 -3.03 31.93 -17.72
CA GLN A 10 -3.97 32.03 -18.83
C GLN A 10 -4.41 30.64 -19.30
N SER A 11 -5.73 30.40 -19.36
CA SER A 11 -6.30 29.20 -19.99
C SER A 11 -6.22 29.27 -21.52
N LYS A 12 -5.74 28.20 -22.14
CA LYS A 12 -5.60 28.00 -23.58
C LYS A 12 -6.64 27.00 -24.08
N GLY A 13 -7.88 27.46 -24.23
CA GLY A 13 -8.95 26.72 -24.89
C GLY A 13 -9.54 27.56 -26.02
N TRP A 14 -9.65 26.96 -27.21
CA TRP A 14 -10.21 27.50 -28.46
C TRP A 14 -9.28 28.43 -29.26
N SER A 15 -8.65 27.89 -30.31
CA SER A 15 -7.98 28.69 -31.33
C SER A 15 -8.73 28.55 -32.67
N GLY A 16 -9.15 29.68 -33.24
CA GLY A 16 -9.88 29.74 -34.52
C GLY A 16 -10.94 30.86 -34.56
N LYS A 17 -11.18 31.45 -35.74
CA LYS A 17 -12.07 32.62 -35.93
C LYS A 17 -13.52 32.38 -35.47
N THR A 18 -13.98 31.13 -35.45
CA THR A 18 -15.31 30.74 -34.95
C THR A 18 -15.40 30.79 -33.42
N GLY A 19 -14.30 30.54 -32.71
CA GLY A 19 -14.26 30.59 -31.23
C GLY A 19 -14.33 32.01 -30.66
N MET A 20 -13.88 33.02 -31.43
CA MET A 20 -14.05 34.43 -31.04
C MET A 20 -15.51 34.89 -31.15
N TRP A 21 -16.27 34.35 -32.11
CA TRP A 21 -17.69 34.70 -32.27
C TRP A 21 -18.54 34.13 -31.12
N ALA A 22 -18.29 32.88 -30.70
CA ALA A 22 -18.94 32.28 -29.54
C ALA A 22 -18.59 32.99 -28.22
N ARG A 23 -17.34 33.45 -28.04
CA ARG A 23 -16.93 34.21 -26.85
C ARG A 23 -17.62 35.57 -26.73
N ALA A 24 -17.83 36.25 -27.86
CA ALA A 24 -18.58 37.51 -27.90
C ALA A 24 -20.07 37.31 -27.63
N PHE A 25 -20.64 36.16 -28.01
CA PHE A 25 -22.06 35.85 -27.86
C PHE A 25 -22.46 35.49 -26.41
N PHE A 26 -21.53 34.97 -25.59
CA PHE A 26 -21.78 34.56 -24.19
C PHE A 26 -21.20 35.51 -23.12
N GLY A 27 -20.69 36.68 -23.50
CA GLY A 27 -20.31 37.75 -22.55
C GLY A 27 -19.15 37.45 -21.59
N GLN A 28 -18.36 36.39 -21.80
CA GLN A 28 -17.25 36.03 -20.92
C GLN A 28 -15.91 36.56 -21.42
N ASN A 29 -15.42 37.64 -20.79
CA ASN A 29 -14.17 38.32 -21.15
C ASN A 29 -12.98 38.11 -20.18
N GLY A 30 -12.96 37.08 -19.34
CA GLY A 30 -11.84 36.86 -18.41
C GLY A 30 -11.34 35.42 -18.38
N SER A 31 -10.21 35.10 -19.03
CA SER A 31 -9.57 33.77 -19.00
C SER A 31 -8.15 33.80 -18.38
N TRP A 32 -7.91 34.73 -17.44
CA TRP A 32 -6.59 34.97 -16.83
C TRP A 32 -6.77 35.13 -15.32
N ILE A 33 -6.10 34.27 -14.55
CA ILE A 33 -6.08 34.31 -13.08
C ILE A 33 -4.80 35.03 -12.65
N ASP A 34 -4.91 36.01 -11.75
CA ASP A 34 -3.71 36.67 -11.20
C ASP A 34 -3.02 35.67 -10.26
N VAL A 35 -1.76 35.37 -10.56
CA VAL A 35 -0.93 34.48 -9.76
C VAL A 35 0.38 35.18 -9.38
N THR A 36 0.37 36.51 -9.33
CA THR A 36 1.51 37.33 -8.93
C THR A 36 1.87 37.02 -7.48
N PRO A 37 3.08 36.50 -7.19
CA PRO A 37 3.54 36.32 -5.81
C PRO A 37 3.54 37.66 -5.06
N THR A 38 2.99 37.64 -3.85
CA THR A 38 2.83 38.81 -3.00
C THR A 38 4.03 39.07 -2.07
N ILE A 39 4.96 38.11 -1.98
CA ILE A 39 6.11 38.16 -1.07
C ILE A 39 7.41 38.03 -1.88
N SER A 40 8.38 38.89 -1.60
CA SER A 40 9.75 38.79 -2.13
C SER A 40 10.67 38.24 -1.04
N ILE A 41 11.40 37.16 -1.34
CA ILE A 41 12.32 36.51 -0.41
C ILE A 41 13.75 36.75 -0.89
N GLY A 42 14.64 37.19 0.01
CA GLY A 42 16.07 37.33 -0.25
C GLY A 42 16.80 35.99 -0.18
N SER A 43 17.98 35.87 -0.79
CA SER A 43 18.77 34.62 -0.76
C SER A 43 19.20 34.22 0.65
N ASP A 44 19.33 35.20 1.54
CA ASP A 44 19.60 35.06 2.97
C ASP A 44 18.47 34.39 3.77
N LEU A 45 17.25 34.38 3.22
CA LEU A 45 16.05 33.79 3.84
C LEU A 45 15.67 32.43 3.23
N LEU A 46 16.46 31.92 2.29
CA LEU A 46 16.25 30.61 1.67
C LEU A 46 17.04 29.54 2.40
N ASN A 47 16.47 28.34 2.50
CA ASN A 47 17.22 27.19 2.96
C ASN A 47 18.43 26.94 2.01
N PRO A 48 19.66 26.78 2.52
CA PRO A 48 20.84 26.51 1.70
C PRO A 48 20.72 25.28 0.78
N SER A 49 19.84 24.31 1.09
CA SER A 49 19.56 23.18 0.19
C SER A 49 18.78 23.60 -1.06
N ASP A 50 17.75 24.43 -0.89
CA ASP A 50 16.84 24.86 -1.95
C ASP A 50 17.54 25.88 -2.85
N GLU A 51 18.31 26.79 -2.27
CA GLU A 51 19.18 27.69 -3.01
C GLU A 51 20.16 26.90 -3.89
N ARG A 52 20.84 25.89 -3.34
CA ARG A 52 21.74 25.01 -4.11
C ARG A 52 21.00 24.25 -5.20
N ALA A 53 19.79 23.75 -4.96
CA ALA A 53 18.98 23.09 -5.97
C ALA A 53 18.65 24.04 -7.14
N TRP A 54 18.20 25.26 -6.85
CA TRP A 54 17.88 26.24 -7.88
C TRP A 54 19.12 26.67 -8.67
N GLN A 55 20.26 26.84 -8.01
CA GLN A 55 21.53 27.12 -8.69
C GLN A 55 21.95 25.95 -9.60
N ARG A 56 21.75 24.69 -9.18
CA ARG A 56 21.98 23.52 -10.03
C ARG A 56 21.08 23.51 -11.26
N ASP A 57 19.80 23.84 -11.11
CA ASP A 57 18.85 23.88 -12.23
C ASP A 57 19.17 25.00 -13.23
N ILE A 58 19.51 26.19 -12.73
CA ILE A 58 19.97 27.32 -13.55
C ILE A 58 21.24 26.92 -14.32
N ASN A 59 22.18 26.25 -13.66
CA ASN A 59 23.42 25.79 -14.30
C ASN A 59 23.17 24.70 -15.34
N SER A 60 22.28 23.75 -15.05
CA SER A 60 21.85 22.72 -16.00
C SER A 60 21.18 23.33 -17.24
N PHE A 61 20.29 24.31 -17.05
CA PHE A 61 19.67 25.03 -18.14
C PHE A 61 20.72 25.74 -19.01
N ARG A 62 21.68 26.45 -18.40
CA ARG A 62 22.76 27.14 -19.13
C ARG A 62 23.67 26.18 -19.89
N LYS A 63 23.97 25.01 -19.34
CA LYS A 63 24.78 23.98 -20.02
C LYS A 63 24.06 23.39 -21.24
N ARG A 64 22.75 23.18 -21.15
CA ARG A 64 21.93 22.54 -22.21
C ARG A 64 21.48 23.49 -23.32
N THR A 65 21.64 24.81 -23.16
CA THR A 65 21.18 25.81 -24.13
C THR A 65 22.29 26.28 -25.09
N SER A 66 21.92 26.52 -26.35
CA SER A 66 22.85 26.95 -27.40
C SER A 66 23.45 28.34 -27.10
N ALA A 67 24.66 28.60 -27.61
CA ALA A 67 25.38 29.87 -27.38
C ALA A 67 24.54 31.11 -27.77
N LYS A 68 23.78 31.00 -28.86
CA LYS A 68 22.90 32.06 -29.37
C LYS A 68 21.73 32.40 -28.43
N ILE A 69 21.26 31.44 -27.62
CA ILE A 69 20.23 31.65 -26.59
C ILE A 69 20.87 32.22 -25.32
N ARG A 70 22.05 31.73 -24.92
CA ARG A 70 22.79 32.21 -23.75
C ARG A 70 23.17 33.69 -23.82
N GLU A 71 23.47 34.20 -25.02
CA GLU A 71 23.79 35.62 -25.23
C GLU A 71 22.56 36.54 -25.17
N ARG A 72 21.38 36.02 -25.54
CA ARG A 72 20.13 36.80 -25.66
C ARG A 72 19.22 36.69 -24.43
N HIS A 73 19.25 35.57 -23.70
CA HIS A 73 18.47 35.35 -22.49
C HIS A 73 19.33 35.52 -21.23
N ARG A 74 19.08 36.60 -20.48
CA ARG A 74 19.67 36.84 -19.16
C ARG A 74 18.67 36.45 -18.07
N LEU A 75 19.09 35.61 -17.12
CA LEU A 75 18.32 35.36 -15.91
C LEU A 75 18.19 36.67 -15.12
N ARG A 76 16.96 37.05 -14.78
CA ARG A 76 16.66 38.30 -14.06
C ARG A 76 16.03 38.06 -12.70
N GLU A 77 15.08 37.12 -12.62
CA GLU A 77 14.34 36.79 -11.41
C GLU A 77 13.87 35.33 -11.46
N THR A 78 13.71 34.70 -10.29
CA THR A 78 13.08 33.38 -10.12
C THR A 78 11.76 33.59 -9.39
N VAL A 79 10.69 32.99 -9.89
CA VAL A 79 9.33 33.20 -9.36
C VAL A 79 8.70 31.83 -9.09
N VAL A 80 8.25 31.63 -7.85
CA VAL A 80 7.51 30.43 -7.43
C VAL A 80 6.03 30.77 -7.38
N VAL A 81 5.21 29.97 -8.07
CA VAL A 81 3.77 30.21 -8.22
C VAL A 81 3.00 29.00 -7.70
N ARG A 82 2.09 29.23 -6.75
CA ARG A 82 1.10 28.22 -6.34
C ARG A 82 -0.12 28.37 -7.23
N ILE A 83 -0.46 27.32 -7.97
CA ILE A 83 -1.61 27.34 -8.87
C ILE A 83 -2.89 27.08 -8.06
N PRO A 84 -3.88 27.99 -8.09
CA PRO A 84 -5.09 27.84 -7.29
C PRO A 84 -5.95 26.68 -7.81
N ALA A 85 -6.60 25.94 -6.92
CA ALA A 85 -7.50 24.83 -7.27
C ALA A 85 -8.63 25.26 -8.23
N GLN A 86 -9.04 26.53 -8.16
CA GLN A 86 -10.02 27.17 -9.05
C GLN A 86 -9.58 27.25 -10.52
N ALA A 87 -8.29 27.02 -10.82
CA ALA A 87 -7.80 26.97 -12.19
C ALA A 87 -8.46 25.82 -12.99
N GLY A 88 -8.84 24.72 -12.33
CA GLY A 88 -9.46 23.57 -12.96
C GLY A 88 -8.53 22.89 -13.99
N ASP A 89 -9.14 22.04 -14.83
CA ASP A 89 -8.39 21.23 -15.79
C ASP A 89 -8.26 21.88 -17.15
N GLY A 90 -7.09 21.71 -17.74
CA GLY A 90 -6.84 22.18 -19.09
C GLY A 90 -5.41 22.57 -19.36
N TYR A 91 -5.24 23.24 -20.49
CA TYR A 91 -3.95 23.76 -20.93
C TYR A 91 -3.83 25.20 -20.48
N PHE A 92 -2.72 25.51 -19.82
CA PHE A 92 -2.44 26.82 -19.27
C PHE A 92 -1.06 27.30 -19.71
N GLN A 93 -0.85 28.61 -19.66
CA GLN A 93 0.48 29.19 -19.69
C GLN A 93 0.56 30.31 -18.67
N LEU A 94 1.76 30.55 -18.13
CA LEU A 94 2.04 31.74 -17.34
C LEU A 94 2.38 32.90 -18.27
N VAL A 95 1.83 34.07 -17.98
CA VAL A 95 2.02 35.28 -18.77
C VAL A 95 2.51 36.40 -17.87
N LEU A 96 3.71 36.89 -18.15
CA LEU A 96 4.30 38.01 -17.44
C LEU A 96 3.86 39.32 -18.11
N CYS A 97 3.29 40.21 -17.32
CA CYS A 97 2.71 41.48 -17.75
C CYS A 97 3.41 42.66 -17.06
N LEU A 98 3.43 43.81 -17.74
CA LEU A 98 3.96 45.08 -17.22
C LEU A 98 2.84 46.13 -17.09
N GLY A 99 2.80 46.81 -15.94
CA GLY A 99 1.92 47.92 -15.63
C GLY A 99 0.43 47.55 -15.51
N GLN A 100 -0.39 48.53 -15.09
CA GLN A 100 -1.83 48.34 -14.83
C GLN A 100 -2.65 47.88 -16.05
N LYS A 101 -2.12 48.03 -17.28
CA LYS A 101 -2.80 47.65 -18.53
C LYS A 101 -2.49 46.20 -19.00
N LYS A 102 -1.87 45.37 -18.16
CA LYS A 102 -1.48 43.97 -18.48
C LYS A 102 -0.71 43.83 -19.80
N LYS A 103 0.28 44.69 -20.06
CA LYS A 103 1.08 44.61 -21.30
C LYS A 103 1.94 43.35 -21.26
N VAL A 104 1.64 42.34 -22.07
CA VAL A 104 2.37 41.07 -22.12
C VAL A 104 3.82 41.31 -22.52
N LEU A 105 4.75 40.88 -21.66
CA LEU A 105 6.19 40.91 -21.91
C LEU A 105 6.67 39.59 -22.49
N CYS A 106 6.27 38.47 -21.87
CA CYS A 106 6.60 37.13 -22.32
C CYS A 106 5.61 36.10 -21.75
N THR A 107 5.60 34.91 -22.35
CA THR A 107 4.77 33.78 -21.94
C THR A 107 5.65 32.56 -21.69
N SER A 108 5.28 31.72 -20.74
CA SER A 108 5.86 30.38 -20.60
C SER A 108 5.39 29.48 -21.75
N PRO A 109 6.04 28.32 -21.97
CA PRO A 109 5.41 27.22 -22.68
C PRO A 109 4.05 26.87 -22.07
N THR A 110 3.15 26.34 -22.89
CA THR A 110 1.87 25.82 -22.42
C THR A 110 2.10 24.50 -21.68
N PHE A 111 1.52 24.36 -20.50
CA PHE A 111 1.57 23.17 -19.65
C PHE A 111 0.14 22.74 -19.27
N ARG A 112 -0.03 21.47 -18.90
CA ARG A 112 -1.34 20.90 -18.55
C ARG A 112 -1.49 20.82 -17.04
N LEU A 113 -2.68 21.17 -16.54
CA LEU A 113 -3.15 20.83 -15.20
C LEU A 113 -4.17 19.70 -15.33
N MET A 114 -3.99 18.62 -14.56
CA MET A 114 -4.93 17.50 -14.45
C MET A 114 -5.54 17.47 -13.04
N SER A 115 -6.83 17.20 -12.96
CA SER A 115 -7.65 16.99 -11.76
C SER A 115 -8.48 15.73 -11.97
N LEU A 116 -9.00 15.21 -10.86
CA LEU A 116 -9.84 14.02 -10.78
C LEU A 116 -11.31 14.31 -11.15
N SER A 117 -11.58 15.28 -12.03
CA SER A 117 -12.95 15.62 -12.42
C SER A 117 -13.56 14.54 -13.32
N THR A 118 -14.70 13.98 -12.91
CA THR A 118 -15.41 12.88 -13.59
C THR A 118 -16.37 13.33 -14.71
N ASN A 119 -16.30 14.58 -15.16
CA ASN A 119 -17.21 15.10 -16.19
C ASN A 119 -16.74 14.68 -17.62
N PRO A 120 -17.58 13.97 -18.42
CA PRO A 120 -17.23 13.51 -19.78
C PRO A 120 -16.90 14.61 -20.79
N SER A 121 -17.20 15.87 -20.48
CA SER A 121 -16.96 17.03 -21.34
C SER A 121 -15.48 17.43 -21.44
N SER A 122 -14.61 16.90 -20.57
CA SER A 122 -13.21 17.32 -20.41
C SER A 122 -12.23 16.72 -21.44
N ILE A 123 -12.67 15.81 -22.32
CA ILE A 123 -11.78 14.93 -23.12
C ILE A 123 -11.58 15.36 -24.59
N LYS A 124 -12.23 16.43 -25.09
CA LYS A 124 -12.12 16.78 -26.52
C LYS A 124 -11.15 17.94 -26.77
N GLY A 125 -9.99 17.67 -27.39
CA GLY A 125 -9.15 18.77 -27.90
C GLY A 125 -7.76 18.55 -28.49
N ALA A 126 -7.24 17.33 -28.72
CA ALA A 126 -5.87 17.15 -29.26
C ALA A 126 -5.85 16.63 -30.71
N SER A 127 -4.95 17.20 -31.52
CA SER A 127 -4.69 16.82 -32.92
C SER A 127 -3.84 15.54 -33.01
N LEU A 128 -4.12 14.71 -34.03
CA LEU A 128 -3.57 13.37 -34.31
C LEU A 128 -2.04 13.25 -34.47
N SER A 129 -1.25 14.29 -34.20
CA SER A 129 0.20 14.31 -34.47
C SER A 129 1.11 14.14 -33.23
N THR A 130 0.56 13.90 -32.03
CA THR A 130 1.36 13.74 -30.79
C THR A 130 1.15 12.42 -30.04
N LEU A 131 0.72 11.36 -30.73
CA LEU A 131 0.60 10.00 -30.17
C LEU A 131 1.82 9.17 -30.58
N PRO A 132 2.91 9.13 -29.78
CA PRO A 132 3.33 7.85 -29.20
C PRO A 132 4.14 8.01 -27.89
N LEU A 133 3.48 8.34 -26.78
CA LEU A 133 4.06 8.19 -25.43
C LEU A 133 3.05 7.74 -24.36
N GLU A 134 1.77 7.61 -24.68
CA GLU A 134 0.74 7.12 -23.74
C GLU A 134 0.20 5.71 -24.07
N ILE A 135 0.71 5.03 -25.10
CA ILE A 135 0.44 3.59 -25.32
C ILE A 135 1.32 2.71 -24.41
N GLY A 136 2.45 3.24 -23.91
CA GLY A 136 3.33 2.52 -22.99
C GLY A 136 2.85 2.46 -21.54
N ALA A 137 1.95 3.36 -21.13
CA ALA A 137 1.41 3.40 -19.76
C ALA A 137 0.07 2.64 -19.62
N LEU A 138 -0.55 2.24 -20.73
CA LEU A 138 -1.82 1.50 -20.76
C LEU A 138 -1.65 -0.03 -20.80
N ALA A 139 -0.40 -0.52 -20.74
CA ALA A 139 -0.07 -1.95 -20.73
C ALA A 139 0.39 -2.49 -19.37
N LEU A 140 0.41 -1.65 -18.32
CA LEU A 140 0.89 -2.03 -16.98
C LEU A 140 -0.22 -2.08 -15.89
N SER A 141 -1.49 -1.98 -16.25
CA SER A 141 -2.62 -2.07 -15.30
C SER A 141 -3.46 -3.35 -15.44
N THR A 142 -2.99 -4.35 -16.19
CA THR A 142 -3.71 -5.61 -16.43
C THR A 142 -3.19 -6.81 -15.64
N TYR A 143 -2.39 -6.62 -14.59
CA TYR A 143 -1.91 -7.72 -13.75
C TYR A 143 -1.95 -7.49 -12.23
N ALA A 144 -2.94 -6.74 -11.73
CA ALA A 144 -3.16 -6.59 -10.31
C ALA A 144 -4.65 -6.45 -9.96
N MET A 145 -5.43 -7.49 -10.27
CA MET A 145 -6.73 -7.75 -9.63
C MET A 145 -6.93 -9.25 -9.54
N LYS A 146 -6.34 -9.85 -8.51
CA LYS A 146 -6.72 -11.18 -8.06
C LYS A 146 -6.58 -11.22 -6.54
N THR A 147 -7.63 -10.75 -5.85
CA THR A 147 -8.16 -11.18 -4.54
C THR A 147 -8.92 -10.05 -3.85
N ALA A 148 -10.22 -9.91 -4.16
CA ALA A 148 -11.20 -9.28 -3.27
C ALA A 148 -12.60 -9.77 -3.65
N GLY A 149 -12.86 -11.04 -3.37
CA GLY A 149 -14.15 -11.70 -3.62
C GLY A 149 -14.57 -12.52 -2.41
N ALA A 150 -14.91 -11.87 -1.30
CA ALA A 150 -15.68 -12.47 -0.21
C ALA A 150 -16.39 -11.37 0.59
N VAL A 151 -17.72 -11.42 0.59
CA VAL A 151 -18.71 -10.96 1.60
C VAL A 151 -19.98 -10.51 0.88
N THR A 152 -20.92 -11.45 0.71
CA THR A 152 -22.39 -11.24 0.75
C THR A 152 -23.05 -12.63 0.75
N ALA A 153 -22.82 -13.41 1.81
CA ALA A 153 -23.40 -14.74 1.98
C ALA A 153 -24.74 -14.82 2.76
N PRO A 154 -25.20 -13.82 3.56
CA PRO A 154 -26.47 -13.98 4.27
C PRO A 154 -27.70 -13.30 3.65
N ALA A 155 -27.71 -13.01 2.34
CA ALA A 155 -28.92 -12.52 1.62
C ALA A 155 -29.40 -13.45 0.49
N ARG A 156 -28.78 -14.63 0.29
CA ARG A 156 -29.12 -15.54 -0.82
C ARG A 156 -30.11 -16.66 -0.47
N ALA A 157 -30.26 -16.98 0.82
CA ALA A 157 -31.11 -18.09 1.25
C ALA A 157 -32.63 -17.78 1.20
N LEU A 158 -33.01 -16.50 1.19
CA LEU A 158 -34.42 -16.09 1.10
C LEU A 158 -34.90 -15.84 -0.35
N ALA A 159 -33.99 -15.63 -1.30
CA ALA A 159 -34.33 -15.42 -2.71
C ALA A 159 -34.46 -16.72 -3.52
N HIS A 160 -33.78 -17.80 -3.12
CA HIS A 160 -33.74 -19.04 -3.92
C HIS A 160 -35.07 -19.82 -3.90
N ASN A 161 -35.88 -19.70 -2.84
CA ASN A 161 -37.17 -20.41 -2.73
C ASN A 161 -38.35 -19.71 -3.43
N GLN A 162 -38.19 -18.45 -3.89
CA GLN A 162 -39.25 -17.76 -4.65
C GLN A 162 -39.06 -17.85 -6.17
N VAL A 163 -37.85 -18.12 -6.66
CA VAL A 163 -37.53 -18.12 -8.10
C VAL A 163 -38.04 -19.36 -8.84
N GLN A 164 -38.29 -20.49 -8.16
CA GLN A 164 -38.88 -21.68 -8.82
C GLN A 164 -40.36 -21.51 -9.22
N LYS A 165 -41.06 -20.51 -8.68
CA LYS A 165 -42.50 -20.31 -8.96
C LYS A 165 -42.80 -19.54 -10.25
N TYR A 166 -41.77 -19.01 -10.91
CA TYR A 166 -41.93 -18.10 -12.05
C TYR A 166 -41.13 -18.53 -13.29
N VAL A 167 -40.67 -19.79 -13.36
CA VAL A 167 -40.03 -20.31 -14.58
C VAL A 167 -41.11 -20.63 -15.63
N PRO A 168 -41.15 -19.94 -16.78
CA PRO A 168 -42.24 -20.07 -17.73
C PRO A 168 -42.17 -21.33 -18.60
N SER A 169 -43.34 -21.83 -19.02
CA SER A 169 -43.55 -23.10 -19.75
C SER A 169 -42.81 -23.22 -21.09
N TRP A 170 -42.40 -22.13 -21.74
CA TRP A 170 -41.76 -22.18 -23.06
C TRP A 170 -40.26 -22.50 -22.98
N ALA A 171 -39.60 -22.25 -21.85
CA ALA A 171 -38.22 -22.68 -21.59
C ALA A 171 -38.08 -24.22 -21.59
N VAL A 172 -39.18 -24.93 -21.29
CA VAL A 172 -39.29 -26.39 -21.42
C VAL A 172 -39.56 -26.82 -22.87
N GLN A 173 -40.25 -26.00 -23.68
CA GLN A 173 -40.64 -26.38 -25.05
C GLN A 173 -39.56 -26.06 -26.11
N LYS A 174 -38.78 -24.99 -25.96
CA LYS A 174 -37.64 -24.70 -26.86
C LYS A 174 -36.48 -25.69 -26.67
N ALA A 175 -36.40 -26.30 -25.49
CA ALA A 175 -35.50 -27.42 -25.19
C ALA A 175 -35.90 -28.73 -25.91
N VAL A 176 -37.13 -28.86 -26.42
CA VAL A 176 -37.60 -30.05 -27.15
C VAL A 176 -37.32 -29.97 -28.66
N SER A 177 -37.15 -28.77 -29.23
CA SER A 177 -36.85 -28.63 -30.67
C SER A 177 -35.36 -28.66 -31.02
N LEU A 178 -34.46 -28.63 -30.02
CA LEU A 178 -33.01 -28.70 -30.21
C LEU A 178 -32.46 -30.09 -29.85
N GLU A 179 -33.12 -31.14 -30.33
CA GLU A 179 -32.84 -32.52 -29.99
C GLU A 179 -32.03 -33.24 -31.09
N VAL A 180 -30.82 -32.78 -31.47
CA VAL A 180 -29.83 -33.62 -32.18
C VAL A 180 -28.37 -33.16 -31.91
N HIS A 181 -27.85 -33.42 -30.71
CA HIS A 181 -26.59 -34.17 -30.52
C HIS A 181 -26.35 -34.43 -29.03
N ASN A 182 -26.16 -35.71 -28.73
CA ASN A 182 -26.33 -36.28 -27.40
C ASN A 182 -25.23 -35.94 -26.39
N SER A 183 -25.70 -35.97 -25.14
CA SER A 183 -25.03 -36.27 -23.87
C SER A 183 -24.24 -35.15 -23.20
N GLY A 184 -24.80 -34.67 -22.09
CA GLY A 184 -24.09 -33.86 -21.09
C GLY A 184 -24.86 -32.66 -20.53
N LEU A 185 -26.04 -32.33 -21.04
CA LEU A 185 -26.67 -31.03 -20.76
C LEU A 185 -27.27 -30.87 -19.34
N GLN A 186 -27.77 -31.93 -18.67
CA GLN A 186 -28.26 -31.76 -17.29
C GLN A 186 -27.13 -31.71 -16.24
N ASP A 187 -26.05 -32.46 -16.44
CA ASP A 187 -24.89 -32.42 -15.53
C ASP A 187 -23.97 -31.24 -15.82
N ARG A 188 -23.93 -30.73 -17.07
CA ARG A 188 -23.23 -29.48 -17.40
C ARG A 188 -24.01 -28.24 -17.00
N VAL A 189 -25.35 -28.22 -16.99
CA VAL A 189 -26.07 -27.05 -16.42
C VAL A 189 -25.88 -26.96 -14.91
N LYS A 190 -25.77 -28.10 -14.20
CA LYS A 190 -25.38 -28.12 -12.79
C LYS A 190 -23.91 -27.74 -12.58
N SER A 191 -23.00 -28.17 -13.45
CA SER A 191 -21.59 -27.75 -13.36
C SER A 191 -21.37 -26.31 -13.84
N THR A 192 -22.19 -25.73 -14.70
CA THR A 192 -22.11 -24.32 -15.13
C THR A 192 -22.72 -23.37 -14.10
N LEU A 193 -23.57 -23.85 -13.19
CA LEU A 193 -23.96 -23.10 -11.99
C LEU A 193 -22.87 -23.14 -10.91
N SER A 194 -22.02 -24.18 -10.87
CA SER A 194 -20.83 -24.21 -9.99
C SER A 194 -19.60 -23.54 -10.63
N ASP A 195 -19.47 -23.58 -11.96
CA ASP A 195 -18.34 -23.07 -12.74
C ASP A 195 -18.61 -21.67 -13.34
N GLY A 196 -19.85 -21.18 -13.25
CA GLY A 196 -20.20 -19.78 -13.54
C GLY A 196 -19.55 -18.79 -12.58
N ASN A 197 -19.04 -19.28 -11.44
CA ASN A 197 -18.20 -18.50 -10.53
C ASN A 197 -16.72 -18.50 -10.92
N SER A 198 -16.26 -19.40 -11.79
CA SER A 198 -14.83 -19.54 -12.13
C SER A 198 -14.46 -19.00 -13.52
N LEU A 199 -15.44 -18.72 -14.40
CA LEU A 199 -15.21 -18.05 -15.70
C LEU A 199 -15.66 -16.58 -15.76
N TYR A 200 -16.24 -16.04 -14.68
CA TYR A 200 -16.45 -14.59 -14.54
C TYR A 200 -15.13 -13.83 -14.33
N GLU A 201 -14.06 -14.54 -13.93
CA GLU A 201 -12.74 -13.98 -13.67
C GLU A 201 -11.81 -13.87 -14.89
N GLN A 202 -12.20 -14.34 -16.09
CA GLN A 202 -11.24 -14.39 -17.20
C GLN A 202 -11.49 -13.45 -18.39
N HIS A 203 -12.57 -12.67 -18.45
CA HIS A 203 -12.77 -11.67 -19.51
C HIS A 203 -13.35 -10.33 -19.01
N ARG A 204 -12.52 -9.46 -18.40
CA ARG A 204 -12.62 -8.00 -18.63
C ARG A 204 -11.40 -7.17 -18.23
N ALA A 205 -10.26 -7.48 -18.82
CA ALA A 205 -9.38 -6.41 -19.30
C ALA A 205 -10.06 -5.77 -20.53
N GLY A 206 -10.48 -4.51 -20.44
CA GLY A 206 -11.10 -3.80 -21.57
C GLY A 206 -11.88 -2.56 -21.15
N SER A 207 -11.16 -1.47 -20.93
CA SER A 207 -11.72 -0.14 -20.73
C SER A 207 -12.35 0.36 -22.04
N PHE A 208 -13.66 0.63 -22.03
CA PHE A 208 -14.33 1.55 -22.95
C PHE A 208 -15.22 2.47 -22.12
N MET A 209 -14.91 3.77 -22.17
CA MET A 209 -15.69 4.84 -21.55
C MET A 209 -17.09 4.92 -22.15
N VAL A 210 -18.09 4.71 -21.30
CA VAL A 210 -19.51 4.91 -21.60
C VAL A 210 -20.11 5.61 -20.39
N VAL A 211 -20.95 6.62 -20.62
CA VAL A 211 -21.60 7.42 -19.58
C VAL A 211 -22.32 6.52 -18.56
N GLY A 212 -21.91 6.60 -17.30
CA GLY A 212 -22.60 6.05 -16.12
C GLY A 212 -21.81 4.98 -15.39
N GLY A 213 -21.09 5.35 -14.33
CA GLY A 213 -20.37 4.40 -13.47
C GLY A 213 -20.39 4.85 -12.02
N ALA A 214 -21.56 5.31 -11.55
CA ALA A 214 -21.83 5.36 -10.12
C ALA A 214 -22.27 3.95 -9.70
N GLU A 215 -21.75 3.44 -8.59
CA GLU A 215 -22.29 2.23 -7.96
C GLU A 215 -23.80 2.40 -7.75
N VAL A 216 -24.58 1.41 -8.18
CA VAL A 216 -26.03 1.41 -8.04
C VAL A 216 -26.35 1.19 -6.56
N SER A 217 -26.72 2.26 -5.84
CA SER A 217 -27.23 2.14 -4.46
C SER A 217 -28.63 1.54 -4.47
N PHE A 218 -28.79 0.32 -3.96
CA PHE A 218 -30.09 -0.36 -3.90
C PHE A 218 -31.10 0.40 -3.03
N GLU A 219 -30.65 1.20 -2.06
CA GLU A 219 -31.52 1.91 -1.11
C GLU A 219 -31.94 3.30 -1.59
N ASP A 220 -31.10 4.01 -2.34
CA ASP A 220 -31.30 5.45 -2.64
C ASP A 220 -32.02 5.76 -3.97
N GLY A 221 -32.27 4.75 -4.80
CA GLY A 221 -32.87 4.91 -6.12
C GLY A 221 -31.89 5.51 -7.15
N PRO A 222 -32.38 5.90 -8.36
CA PRO A 222 -31.51 6.47 -9.40
C PRO A 222 -30.88 7.78 -8.96
N THR A 223 -29.57 7.90 -9.21
CA THR A 223 -28.72 9.06 -8.91
C THR A 223 -28.34 9.80 -10.19
N ALA A 224 -28.06 11.10 -10.08
CA ALA A 224 -27.69 11.93 -11.22
C ALA A 224 -26.51 11.31 -12.01
N PRO A 225 -26.57 11.22 -13.34
CA PRO A 225 -27.46 11.96 -14.25
C PRO A 225 -28.82 11.29 -14.55
N TYR A 226 -29.21 10.25 -13.82
CA TYR A 226 -30.48 9.54 -13.98
C TYR A 226 -31.59 10.12 -13.07
N PRO A 227 -32.88 10.01 -13.45
CA PRO A 227 -33.39 9.40 -14.68
C PRO A 227 -33.12 10.26 -15.93
N ILE A 228 -32.63 9.64 -17.01
CA ILE A 228 -32.57 10.26 -18.34
C ILE A 228 -33.86 9.90 -19.06
N HIS A 229 -34.64 10.92 -19.41
CA HIS A 229 -35.97 10.75 -19.99
C HIS A 229 -36.04 11.22 -21.45
N PHE A 230 -36.52 10.36 -22.34
CA PHE A 230 -36.79 10.74 -23.73
C PHE A 230 -37.90 9.89 -24.36
N THR A 231 -38.50 10.43 -25.42
CA THR A 231 -39.50 9.72 -26.23
C THR A 231 -38.88 9.27 -27.55
N SER A 232 -39.28 8.10 -28.03
CA SER A 232 -38.85 7.52 -29.30
C SER A 232 -40.02 6.81 -29.99
N ARG A 233 -39.78 6.22 -31.17
CA ARG A 233 -40.76 5.34 -31.84
C ARG A 233 -40.14 3.96 -32.02
N SER A 234 -40.87 2.92 -31.65
CA SER A 234 -40.44 1.52 -31.83
C SER A 234 -40.68 1.06 -33.27
N GLY A 235 -39.81 0.18 -33.76
CA GLY A 235 -39.92 -0.51 -35.03
C GLY A 235 -39.54 -1.99 -34.84
N PRO A 236 -39.67 -2.81 -35.90
CA PRO A 236 -39.35 -4.23 -35.80
C PRO A 236 -37.89 -4.44 -35.35
N GLY A 237 -37.64 -5.49 -34.57
CA GLY A 237 -36.28 -5.98 -34.35
C GLY A 237 -35.64 -6.32 -35.70
N MET A 238 -34.45 -5.80 -35.98
CA MET A 238 -33.75 -6.05 -37.25
C MET A 238 -32.36 -6.62 -36.99
N GLY A 239 -32.02 -7.69 -37.71
CA GLY A 239 -30.69 -8.31 -37.74
C GLY A 239 -30.57 -9.56 -36.87
N LYS A 240 -29.44 -10.28 -37.02
CA LYS A 240 -29.18 -11.57 -36.35
C LYS A 240 -29.26 -11.50 -34.82
N GLU A 241 -29.00 -10.33 -34.22
CA GLU A 241 -29.07 -10.12 -32.77
C GLU A 241 -30.52 -10.13 -32.22
N ALA A 242 -31.52 -9.79 -33.05
CA ALA A 242 -32.93 -9.90 -32.67
C ALA A 242 -33.47 -11.33 -32.87
N GLU A 243 -33.01 -12.03 -33.92
CA GLU A 243 -33.43 -13.42 -34.21
C GLU A 243 -32.99 -14.44 -33.15
N MET A 244 -31.90 -14.16 -32.44
CA MET A 244 -31.31 -15.02 -31.41
C MET A 244 -31.72 -14.62 -29.97
N SER A 245 -32.45 -13.52 -29.81
CA SER A 245 -32.90 -13.04 -28.49
C SER A 245 -33.94 -13.99 -27.92
N ASN A 246 -33.84 -14.24 -26.61
CA ASN A 246 -34.86 -14.99 -25.87
C ASN A 246 -35.99 -14.10 -25.34
N PHE A 247 -35.91 -12.79 -25.56
CA PHE A 247 -36.88 -11.79 -25.13
C PHE A 247 -37.36 -10.91 -26.30
N PRO A 248 -38.56 -10.33 -26.26
CA PRO A 248 -39.05 -9.42 -27.29
C PRO A 248 -38.10 -8.24 -27.55
N VAL A 249 -37.67 -8.02 -28.79
CA VAL A 249 -36.74 -6.93 -29.17
C VAL A 249 -37.37 -5.95 -30.16
N VAL A 250 -37.30 -4.66 -29.83
CA VAL A 250 -37.73 -3.59 -30.73
C VAL A 250 -36.60 -2.60 -31.01
N THR A 251 -36.48 -2.18 -32.27
CA THR A 251 -35.52 -1.14 -32.67
C THR A 251 -36.12 0.24 -32.40
N LEU A 252 -35.32 1.19 -31.92
CA LEU A 252 -35.76 2.57 -31.71
C LEU A 252 -35.37 3.48 -32.88
N GLY A 253 -36.39 4.05 -33.51
CA GLY A 253 -36.25 5.11 -34.49
C GLY A 253 -36.50 6.50 -33.89
N ARG A 254 -35.86 7.53 -34.46
CA ARG A 254 -36.00 8.95 -34.08
C ARG A 254 -35.53 9.28 -32.65
N VAL A 255 -34.50 8.60 -32.16
CA VAL A 255 -33.84 8.94 -30.89
C VAL A 255 -33.25 10.36 -30.97
N PRO A 256 -33.51 11.25 -29.99
CA PRO A 256 -33.00 12.61 -30.04
C PRO A 256 -31.47 12.67 -30.13
N ASN A 257 -30.93 13.59 -30.94
CA ASN A 257 -29.49 13.69 -31.20
C ASN A 257 -28.64 13.85 -29.93
N HIS A 258 -29.14 14.56 -28.92
CA HIS A 258 -28.43 14.72 -27.65
C HIS A 258 -28.31 13.38 -26.89
N ILE A 259 -29.36 12.55 -26.91
CA ILE A 259 -29.36 11.20 -26.32
C ILE A 259 -28.41 10.28 -27.11
N SER A 260 -28.44 10.36 -28.45
CA SER A 260 -27.55 9.59 -29.31
C SER A 260 -26.07 9.89 -29.08
N LEU A 261 -25.74 11.15 -28.80
CA LEU A 261 -24.37 11.56 -28.43
C LEU A 261 -24.00 11.17 -27.01
N GLN A 262 -24.98 11.11 -26.10
CA GLN A 262 -24.77 10.87 -24.67
C GLN A 262 -24.62 9.38 -24.32
N LEU A 263 -25.36 8.48 -24.97
CA LEU A 263 -25.41 7.05 -24.58
C LEU A 263 -24.56 6.17 -25.51
N TYR A 264 -23.82 5.18 -24.98
CA TYR A 264 -23.05 4.22 -25.79
C TYR A 264 -22.80 2.87 -25.08
N GLY A 265 -23.77 1.99 -24.93
CA GLY A 265 -23.58 0.74 -24.19
C GLY A 265 -24.92 0.12 -23.81
N TYR A 266 -24.96 -0.67 -22.74
CA TYR A 266 -26.19 -1.26 -22.21
C TYR A 266 -26.63 -0.50 -20.95
N TYR A 267 -27.92 -0.22 -20.87
CA TYR A 267 -28.57 0.58 -19.82
C TYR A 267 -29.87 -0.08 -19.42
N PHE A 268 -30.38 0.22 -18.22
CA PHE A 268 -31.64 -0.32 -17.73
C PHE A 268 -32.60 0.79 -17.30
N GLY A 269 -33.89 0.47 -17.31
CA GLY A 269 -34.93 1.36 -16.82
C GLY A 269 -36.32 0.94 -17.27
N TRP A 270 -37.23 1.91 -17.33
CA TRP A 270 -38.63 1.68 -17.63
C TRP A 270 -38.99 2.22 -19.01
N CYS A 271 -39.88 1.53 -19.71
CA CYS A 271 -40.44 1.96 -20.98
C CYS A 271 -41.97 1.86 -20.93
N ARG A 272 -42.64 2.84 -21.54
CA ARG A 272 -44.09 2.82 -21.73
C ARG A 272 -44.43 2.95 -23.19
N PHE A 273 -45.25 2.04 -23.70
CA PHE A 273 -45.77 2.10 -25.06
C PHE A 273 -47.17 2.75 -25.06
N LYS A 274 -47.40 3.74 -25.92
CA LYS A 274 -48.70 4.41 -26.00
C LYS A 274 -49.69 3.61 -26.87
N SER A 275 -50.92 3.41 -26.38
CA SER A 275 -52.02 2.87 -27.18
C SER A 275 -52.46 3.86 -28.28
N ASP A 276 -52.98 3.33 -29.40
CA ASP A 276 -53.55 4.16 -30.48
C ASP A 276 -55.05 4.48 -30.27
N ASP A 277 -55.72 3.79 -29.33
CA ASP A 277 -57.14 4.00 -29.05
C ASP A 277 -57.36 5.13 -28.03
N LYS A 278 -58.14 6.13 -28.44
CA LYS A 278 -58.46 7.33 -27.64
C LYS A 278 -59.58 7.15 -26.60
N GLU A 279 -60.11 5.93 -26.39
CA GLU A 279 -61.41 5.76 -25.71
C GLU A 279 -61.49 4.77 -24.53
N THR A 280 -60.38 4.26 -23.99
CA THR A 280 -60.42 3.50 -22.72
C THR A 280 -59.47 4.09 -21.68
N SER A 281 -60.03 4.58 -20.58
CA SER A 281 -59.29 4.99 -19.38
C SER A 281 -58.79 3.74 -18.67
N VAL A 282 -57.60 3.29 -19.06
CA VAL A 282 -56.85 2.27 -18.33
C VAL A 282 -56.07 2.98 -17.21
N SER A 283 -55.98 2.35 -16.02
CA SER A 283 -55.28 2.88 -14.84
C SER A 283 -53.85 3.34 -15.16
N ASP A 284 -53.33 4.32 -14.42
CA ASP A 284 -51.97 4.89 -14.59
C ASP A 284 -50.83 3.83 -14.51
N GLU A 285 -51.13 2.61 -14.08
CA GLU A 285 -50.20 1.47 -13.94
C GLU A 285 -50.15 0.51 -15.15
N ASP A 286 -51.11 0.57 -16.07
CA ASP A 286 -51.18 -0.42 -17.17
C ASP A 286 -50.30 -0.03 -18.37
N GLY A 287 -49.32 -0.88 -18.71
CA GLY A 287 -48.48 -0.77 -19.90
C GLY A 287 -47.03 -0.28 -19.66
N LEU A 288 -46.52 -0.39 -18.43
CA LEU A 288 -45.14 -0.08 -18.08
C LEU A 288 -44.28 -1.36 -18.10
N GLU A 289 -43.22 -1.34 -18.91
CA GLU A 289 -42.34 -2.48 -19.11
C GLU A 289 -40.93 -2.20 -18.60
N GLN A 290 -40.33 -3.18 -17.92
CA GLN A 290 -38.91 -3.15 -17.60
C GLN A 290 -38.09 -3.45 -18.84
N VAL A 291 -37.07 -2.63 -19.11
CA VAL A 291 -36.31 -2.72 -20.36
C VAL A 291 -34.80 -2.60 -20.16
N VAL A 292 -34.08 -3.31 -21.03
CA VAL A 292 -32.66 -3.05 -21.29
C VAL A 292 -32.53 -2.28 -22.61
N LEU A 293 -31.98 -1.07 -22.55
CA LEU A 293 -31.63 -0.27 -23.72
C LEU A 293 -30.17 -0.53 -24.11
N SER A 294 -29.95 -0.94 -25.34
CA SER A 294 -28.63 -0.98 -25.97
C SER A 294 -28.47 0.18 -26.95
N ALA A 295 -27.31 0.83 -26.92
CA ALA A 295 -26.95 1.99 -27.76
C ALA A 295 -25.59 1.76 -28.42
N LEU A 296 -25.55 1.00 -29.52
CA LEU A 296 -24.31 0.40 -30.05
C LEU A 296 -24.04 0.83 -31.50
N LEU A 297 -22.77 0.81 -31.92
CA LEU A 297 -22.44 0.98 -33.33
C LEU A 297 -22.75 -0.31 -34.11
N PRO A 298 -23.19 -0.20 -35.38
CA PRO A 298 -23.44 -1.35 -36.23
C PRO A 298 -22.13 -2.12 -36.49
N ASP A 299 -22.22 -3.44 -36.56
CA ASP A 299 -21.08 -4.26 -36.95
C ASP A 299 -20.74 -4.01 -38.43
N ALA A 300 -19.51 -3.57 -38.68
CA ALA A 300 -19.01 -3.29 -40.01
C ALA A 300 -18.99 -4.52 -40.93
N SER A 301 -18.91 -5.74 -40.35
CA SER A 301 -18.91 -7.00 -41.11
C SER A 301 -20.25 -7.32 -41.77
N GLN A 302 -21.34 -6.73 -41.28
CA GLN A 302 -22.71 -6.97 -41.74
C GLN A 302 -23.21 -5.91 -42.76
N LEU A 303 -22.37 -4.92 -43.09
CA LEU A 303 -22.73 -3.83 -44.00
C LEU A 303 -22.30 -4.17 -45.44
N HIS A 304 -23.28 -4.41 -46.31
CA HIS A 304 -23.04 -4.86 -47.69
C HIS A 304 -22.38 -3.78 -48.61
N ARG A 305 -22.26 -2.53 -48.11
CA ARG A 305 -21.41 -1.40 -48.58
C ARG A 305 -21.55 -0.24 -47.58
N ALA A 306 -20.68 -0.15 -46.58
CA ALA A 306 -20.76 0.89 -45.55
C ALA A 306 -20.25 2.26 -46.05
N ASN A 307 -21.08 3.31 -45.97
CA ASN A 307 -20.56 4.68 -46.00
C ASN A 307 -20.23 5.15 -44.56
N PHE A 308 -19.35 6.16 -44.43
CA PHE A 308 -18.85 6.62 -43.12
C PHE A 308 -19.97 7.06 -42.16
N VAL A 309 -21.10 7.54 -42.70
CA VAL A 309 -22.25 7.95 -41.90
C VAL A 309 -22.96 6.73 -41.30
N GLU A 310 -23.16 5.67 -42.08
CA GLU A 310 -23.78 4.43 -41.60
C GLU A 310 -22.94 3.69 -40.56
N ALA A 311 -21.61 3.61 -40.76
CA ALA A 311 -20.71 2.94 -39.82
C ALA A 311 -20.61 3.67 -38.46
N ASN A 312 -20.91 4.97 -38.41
CA ASN A 312 -20.83 5.79 -37.20
C ASN A 312 -22.20 6.15 -36.60
N THR A 313 -23.29 5.65 -37.17
CA THR A 313 -24.64 5.88 -36.63
C THR A 313 -25.00 4.80 -35.63
N LYS A 314 -25.10 5.15 -34.34
CA LYS A 314 -25.50 4.19 -33.28
C LYS A 314 -26.93 3.69 -33.51
N ARG A 315 -27.11 2.38 -33.36
CA ARG A 315 -28.39 1.69 -33.30
C ARG A 315 -28.85 1.58 -31.85
N PHE A 316 -30.13 1.84 -31.64
CA PHE A 316 -30.77 1.76 -30.34
C PHE A 316 -31.79 0.63 -30.35
N MET A 317 -31.68 -0.33 -29.44
CA MET A 317 -32.61 -1.46 -29.33
C MET A 317 -33.06 -1.63 -27.88
N LEU A 318 -34.36 -1.87 -27.68
CA LEU A 318 -34.95 -2.21 -26.40
C LEU A 318 -35.23 -3.71 -26.36
N ARG A 319 -34.80 -4.35 -25.28
CA ARG A 319 -35.21 -5.70 -24.89
C ARG A 319 -36.23 -5.56 -23.76
N ILE A 320 -37.38 -6.22 -23.89
CA ILE A 320 -38.49 -6.14 -22.94
C ILE A 320 -38.44 -7.36 -22.01
N ALA A 321 -38.48 -7.14 -20.70
CA ALA A 321 -38.27 -8.20 -19.71
C ALA A 321 -39.49 -9.13 -19.51
N THR A 322 -40.64 -8.83 -20.10
CA THR A 322 -41.91 -9.56 -19.97
C THR A 322 -42.25 -10.36 -21.23
N GLU A 323 -42.96 -11.48 -21.06
CA GLU A 323 -43.43 -12.33 -22.17
C GLU A 323 -44.65 -11.71 -22.86
N LEU A 324 -44.40 -10.98 -23.94
CA LEU A 324 -45.44 -10.37 -24.76
C LEU A 324 -45.12 -10.57 -26.25
N ASP A 325 -46.14 -10.68 -27.09
CA ASP A 325 -45.97 -10.85 -28.54
C ASP A 325 -45.32 -9.59 -29.13
N GLU A 326 -44.16 -9.74 -29.79
CA GLU A 326 -43.39 -8.64 -30.41
C GLU A 326 -44.24 -7.77 -31.35
N THR A 327 -45.28 -8.36 -31.97
CA THR A 327 -46.17 -7.65 -32.90
C THR A 327 -47.00 -6.53 -32.22
N ILE A 328 -47.12 -6.55 -30.90
CA ILE A 328 -47.91 -5.57 -30.12
C ILE A 328 -47.20 -4.21 -30.02
N PHE A 329 -45.86 -4.19 -30.12
CA PHE A 329 -45.05 -2.99 -29.85
C PHE A 329 -44.47 -2.31 -31.08
N ILE A 330 -44.77 -2.77 -32.29
CA ILE A 330 -44.21 -2.21 -33.54
C ILE A 330 -44.94 -0.92 -33.94
N ASP A 331 -44.19 0.10 -34.34
CA ASP A 331 -44.66 1.43 -34.78
C ASP A 331 -45.41 2.26 -33.72
N LYS A 332 -45.21 1.94 -32.43
CA LYS A 332 -45.79 2.67 -31.30
C LYS A 332 -44.86 3.80 -30.82
N ALA A 333 -45.46 4.87 -30.31
CA ALA A 333 -44.69 5.87 -29.57
C ALA A 333 -44.31 5.31 -28.20
N CYS A 334 -43.03 5.36 -27.85
CA CYS A 334 -42.52 4.88 -26.56
C CYS A 334 -41.87 6.01 -25.76
N GLU A 335 -42.13 6.01 -24.46
CA GLU A 335 -41.54 6.92 -23.48
C GLU A 335 -40.58 6.12 -22.61
N ILE A 336 -39.32 6.56 -22.53
CA ILE A 336 -38.21 5.76 -21.98
C ILE A 336 -37.54 6.56 -20.86
N TRP A 337 -37.37 5.90 -19.71
CA TRP A 337 -36.64 6.40 -18.56
C TRP A 337 -35.46 5.49 -18.28
N ILE A 338 -34.25 5.97 -18.58
CA ILE A 338 -33.01 5.27 -18.24
C ILE A 338 -32.63 5.62 -16.81
N LEU A 339 -32.49 4.60 -15.97
CA LEU A 339 -32.26 4.74 -14.54
C LEU A 339 -30.82 4.41 -14.13
N GLY A 340 -30.10 3.69 -14.98
CA GLY A 340 -28.70 3.36 -14.72
C GLY A 340 -28.01 2.75 -15.93
N PHE A 341 -26.68 2.68 -15.83
CA PHE A 341 -25.84 1.96 -16.78
C PHE A 341 -25.64 0.52 -16.31
N LEU A 342 -25.69 -0.41 -17.26
CA LEU A 342 -25.57 -1.85 -16.99
C LEU A 342 -24.17 -2.36 -17.30
N ARG A 343 -23.71 -2.17 -18.54
CA ARG A 343 -22.36 -2.60 -18.96
C ARG A 343 -21.91 -1.97 -20.29
N PRO A 344 -20.59 -1.85 -20.55
CA PRO A 344 -20.08 -1.36 -21.83
C PRO A 344 -20.30 -2.38 -22.96
N ASP A 345 -20.26 -1.89 -24.20
CA ASP A 345 -20.18 -2.71 -25.42
C ASP A 345 -18.95 -3.64 -25.42
N GLN A 346 -19.05 -4.80 -26.08
CA GLN A 346 -17.94 -5.74 -26.32
C GLN A 346 -17.84 -6.08 -27.81
N PRO A 347 -17.16 -5.26 -28.64
CA PRO A 347 -17.14 -5.42 -30.09
C PRO A 347 -16.49 -6.74 -30.58
N ALA A 348 -15.46 -7.23 -29.87
CA ALA A 348 -14.75 -8.47 -30.22
C ALA A 348 -15.63 -9.72 -30.04
N GLN A 349 -16.47 -9.74 -28.99
CA GLN A 349 -17.42 -10.82 -28.74
C GLN A 349 -18.51 -10.85 -29.83
N ARG A 350 -19.02 -9.68 -30.24
CA ARG A 350 -19.97 -9.55 -31.36
C ARG A 350 -19.41 -10.04 -32.70
N ALA A 351 -18.15 -9.72 -33.01
CA ALA A 351 -17.48 -10.18 -34.23
C ALA A 351 -17.19 -11.69 -34.25
N ASN A 352 -16.95 -12.30 -33.09
CA ASN A 352 -16.73 -13.74 -32.95
C ASN A 352 -18.05 -14.54 -33.03
N ILE A 353 -19.16 -14.01 -32.51
CA ILE A 353 -20.51 -14.55 -32.72
C ILE A 353 -20.83 -14.62 -34.22
N ALA A 354 -20.47 -13.59 -34.98
CA ALA A 354 -20.67 -13.56 -36.44
C ALA A 354 -19.84 -14.64 -37.19
N LYS A 355 -18.64 -14.99 -36.70
CA LYS A 355 -17.75 -16.01 -37.30
C LYS A 355 -18.05 -17.45 -36.86
N GLY A 356 -18.43 -17.67 -35.60
CA GLY A 356 -18.73 -19.00 -35.04
C GLY A 356 -19.99 -19.65 -35.62
N ILE A 357 -20.91 -18.85 -36.18
CA ILE A 357 -22.14 -19.34 -36.80
C ILE A 357 -21.90 -19.94 -38.20
N GLU A 358 -20.82 -19.57 -38.90
CA GLU A 358 -20.43 -20.27 -40.15
C GLU A 358 -19.76 -21.64 -39.88
N ALA A 359 -19.31 -21.90 -38.65
CA ALA A 359 -18.54 -23.09 -38.26
C ALA A 359 -19.22 -24.00 -37.21
N GLY A 360 -20.44 -23.68 -36.74
CA GLY A 360 -21.19 -24.50 -35.77
C GLY A 360 -20.70 -24.40 -34.31
N ASP A 361 -20.23 -23.22 -33.88
CA ASP A 361 -19.62 -23.01 -32.56
C ASP A 361 -20.66 -22.70 -31.46
N ALA A 362 -21.23 -23.76 -30.86
CA ALA A 362 -22.28 -23.70 -29.85
C ALA A 362 -21.91 -22.89 -28.57
N ALA A 363 -20.62 -22.73 -28.27
CA ALA A 363 -20.16 -22.07 -27.06
C ALA A 363 -20.33 -20.53 -27.10
N ALA A 364 -20.20 -19.92 -28.29
CA ALA A 364 -20.39 -18.48 -28.45
C ALA A 364 -21.88 -18.08 -28.34
N GLU A 365 -22.76 -18.95 -28.83
CA GLU A 365 -24.21 -18.81 -28.75
C GLU A 365 -24.73 -18.98 -27.31
N GLU A 366 -24.21 -19.99 -26.59
CA GLU A 366 -24.52 -20.23 -25.17
C GLU A 366 -24.09 -19.05 -24.29
N ALA A 367 -22.89 -18.50 -24.50
CA ALA A 367 -22.39 -17.36 -23.72
C ALA A 367 -23.19 -16.06 -23.95
N SER A 368 -23.64 -15.80 -25.18
CA SER A 368 -24.49 -14.64 -25.49
C SER A 368 -25.86 -14.77 -24.83
N THR A 369 -26.44 -15.97 -24.87
CA THR A 369 -27.73 -16.29 -24.26
C THR A 369 -27.69 -16.12 -22.74
N LEU A 370 -26.63 -16.59 -22.09
CA LEU A 370 -26.44 -16.45 -20.65
C LEU A 370 -26.26 -14.99 -20.22
N ALA A 371 -25.55 -14.17 -21.02
CA ALA A 371 -25.40 -12.75 -20.73
C ALA A 371 -26.73 -11.99 -20.78
N GLU A 372 -27.60 -12.32 -21.73
CA GLU A 372 -28.92 -11.69 -21.87
C GLU A 372 -29.88 -12.08 -20.73
N ILE A 373 -29.90 -13.37 -20.35
CA ILE A 373 -30.73 -13.84 -19.22
C ILE A 373 -30.27 -13.21 -17.90
N ASN A 374 -28.95 -13.06 -17.71
CA ASN A 374 -28.40 -12.40 -16.53
C ASN A 374 -28.73 -10.90 -16.49
N ASP A 375 -28.63 -10.20 -17.62
CA ASP A 375 -28.98 -8.79 -17.71
C ASP A 375 -30.45 -8.56 -17.31
N ILE A 376 -31.38 -9.37 -17.85
CA ILE A 376 -32.82 -9.26 -17.54
C ILE A 376 -33.13 -9.59 -16.07
N SER A 377 -32.56 -10.69 -15.56
CA SER A 377 -32.78 -11.11 -14.16
C SER A 377 -32.26 -10.08 -13.16
N MET A 378 -31.12 -9.45 -13.47
CA MET A 378 -30.52 -8.41 -12.64
C MET A 378 -31.39 -7.17 -12.60
N ILE A 379 -31.93 -6.72 -13.74
CA ILE A 379 -32.75 -5.51 -13.76
C ILE A 379 -34.10 -5.71 -13.09
N GLN A 380 -34.70 -6.90 -13.19
CA GLN A 380 -35.92 -7.24 -12.45
C GLN A 380 -35.69 -7.10 -10.95
N ALA A 381 -34.60 -7.67 -10.43
CA ALA A 381 -34.25 -7.55 -9.01
C ALA A 381 -34.00 -6.10 -8.54
N ILE A 382 -33.49 -5.23 -9.42
CA ILE A 382 -33.23 -3.81 -9.12
C ILE A 382 -34.53 -2.99 -9.19
N LEU A 383 -35.29 -3.14 -10.27
CA LEU A 383 -36.46 -2.31 -10.56
C LEU A 383 -37.67 -2.69 -9.69
N ASP A 384 -37.70 -3.91 -9.14
CA ASP A 384 -38.71 -4.35 -8.17
C ASP A 384 -38.49 -3.75 -6.77
N GLN A 385 -37.38 -3.05 -6.52
CA GLN A 385 -37.15 -2.35 -5.26
C GLN A 385 -38.02 -1.08 -5.14
N PRO A 386 -38.60 -0.76 -3.96
CA PRO A 386 -39.46 0.41 -3.79
C PRO A 386 -38.81 1.76 -4.15
N SER A 387 -37.51 1.90 -3.90
CA SER A 387 -36.70 3.09 -4.21
C SER A 387 -36.45 3.27 -5.72
N TRP A 388 -36.61 2.21 -6.50
CA TRP A 388 -36.40 2.15 -7.95
C TRP A 388 -37.72 2.00 -8.73
N SER A 389 -38.85 1.94 -8.02
CA SER A 389 -40.18 1.85 -8.61
C SER A 389 -40.50 3.09 -9.45
N PHE A 390 -41.29 2.90 -10.48
CA PHE A 390 -41.63 3.96 -11.41
C PHE A 390 -42.35 5.14 -10.74
N GLU A 391 -43.19 4.87 -9.74
CA GLU A 391 -43.92 5.89 -8.98
C GLU A 391 -42.97 6.77 -8.16
N THR A 392 -42.03 6.17 -7.42
CA THR A 392 -41.03 6.89 -6.63
C THR A 392 -40.17 7.80 -7.50
N VAL A 393 -39.78 7.32 -8.69
CA VAL A 393 -38.98 8.08 -9.66
C VAL A 393 -39.78 9.25 -10.26
N LEU A 394 -41.07 9.06 -10.56
CA LEU A 394 -41.95 10.13 -11.05
C LEU A 394 -42.24 11.18 -9.97
N GLU A 395 -42.43 10.78 -8.72
CA GLU A 395 -42.72 11.68 -7.61
C GLU A 395 -41.52 12.58 -7.30
N LYS A 396 -40.31 12.01 -7.29
CA LYS A 396 -39.04 12.75 -7.18
C LYS A 396 -38.94 13.84 -8.28
N ARG A 397 -39.31 13.50 -9.53
CA ARG A 397 -39.32 14.44 -10.67
C ARG A 397 -40.45 15.47 -10.62
N ARG A 398 -41.65 15.10 -10.15
CA ARG A 398 -42.79 16.03 -9.97
C ARG A 398 -42.47 17.08 -8.90
N LEU A 399 -41.79 16.68 -7.82
CA LEU A 399 -41.31 17.57 -6.76
C LEU A 399 -40.21 18.52 -7.25
N GLU A 400 -39.34 18.08 -8.17
CA GLU A 400 -38.32 18.92 -8.79
C GLU A 400 -38.90 19.94 -9.82
N ASN A 401 -39.97 19.58 -10.53
CA ASN A 401 -40.60 20.44 -11.54
C ASN A 401 -41.67 21.41 -10.99
N SER A 402 -42.22 21.16 -9.79
CA SER A 402 -43.25 22.02 -9.17
C SER A 402 -42.63 23.16 -8.35
N GLY A 403 -41.84 24.00 -9.01
CA GLY A 403 -41.38 25.27 -8.45
C GLY A 403 -42.54 26.25 -8.27
N GLY A 404 -43.03 26.44 -7.04
CA GLY A 404 -44.07 27.44 -6.78
C GLY A 404 -44.55 27.53 -5.33
N VAL A 405 -43.85 28.33 -4.52
CA VAL A 405 -44.36 29.09 -3.35
C VAL A 405 -44.88 28.33 -2.11
N LYS A 406 -45.20 27.03 -2.17
CA LYS A 406 -45.49 26.23 -0.96
C LYS A 406 -44.32 25.40 -0.42
N ALA A 407 -43.16 25.52 -1.06
CA ALA A 407 -41.91 24.91 -0.60
C ALA A 407 -41.29 25.64 0.61
N GLY A 408 -41.73 26.86 0.96
CA GLY A 408 -41.15 27.62 2.07
C GLY A 408 -41.38 26.98 3.44
N TYR A 409 -42.54 26.37 3.68
CA TYR A 409 -42.87 25.79 4.99
C TYR A 409 -42.44 24.32 5.11
N ALA A 410 -42.49 23.56 4.01
CA ALA A 410 -41.95 22.20 3.96
C ALA A 410 -40.43 22.20 3.86
N ASN A 411 -39.77 23.12 3.13
CA ASN A 411 -38.30 23.24 3.14
C ASN A 411 -37.77 23.93 4.39
N ALA A 412 -38.52 24.76 5.11
CA ALA A 412 -38.08 25.19 6.44
C ALA A 412 -38.17 24.02 7.44
N ARG A 413 -39.19 23.17 7.33
CA ARG A 413 -39.37 21.98 8.18
C ARG A 413 -38.48 20.81 7.77
N LEU A 414 -38.16 20.64 6.48
CA LEU A 414 -37.20 19.68 5.91
C LEU A 414 -35.78 20.22 5.84
N ALA A 415 -35.49 21.52 5.96
CA ALA A 415 -34.14 22.01 6.29
C ALA A 415 -33.90 21.94 7.80
N ALA A 416 -34.96 22.05 8.61
CA ALA A 416 -34.92 21.69 10.02
C ALA A 416 -34.91 20.16 10.27
N GLN A 417 -35.37 19.32 9.31
CA GLN A 417 -35.32 17.85 9.40
C GLN A 417 -34.25 17.18 8.50
N ARG A 418 -33.70 17.88 7.49
CA ARG A 418 -32.42 17.57 6.85
C ARG A 418 -31.36 18.41 7.53
N HIS A 419 -31.06 18.07 8.77
CA HIS A 419 -29.66 18.11 9.14
C HIS A 419 -28.95 17.05 8.29
N VAL A 420 -28.45 17.46 7.11
CA VAL A 420 -27.09 17.03 6.78
C VAL A 420 -26.29 17.65 7.90
N VAL A 421 -25.93 16.86 8.90
CA VAL A 421 -25.07 17.35 9.99
C VAL A 421 -23.74 17.66 9.31
N SER A 422 -23.56 18.89 8.86
CA SER A 422 -22.23 19.41 8.58
C SER A 422 -21.53 19.43 9.93
N LEU A 423 -20.49 18.63 10.08
CA LEU A 423 -19.67 18.69 11.28
C LEU A 423 -18.95 20.05 11.27
N ASN A 424 -19.32 20.95 12.17
CA ASN A 424 -18.63 22.24 12.31
C ASN A 424 -17.54 22.12 13.36
N LEU A 425 -16.28 22.09 12.92
CA LEU A 425 -15.12 22.13 13.81
C LEU A 425 -14.72 23.57 14.09
N THR A 426 -14.71 23.95 15.35
CA THR A 426 -14.19 25.24 15.81
C THR A 426 -12.81 25.00 16.43
N VAL A 427 -11.77 25.55 15.80
CA VAL A 427 -10.39 25.40 16.28
C VAL A 427 -10.00 26.63 17.09
N ALA A 428 -9.68 26.42 18.36
CA ALA A 428 -9.18 27.47 19.24
C ALA A 428 -7.72 27.85 18.88
N PRO A 429 -7.31 29.10 19.15
CA PRO A 429 -5.96 29.55 18.81
C PRO A 429 -4.89 29.04 19.80
N SER A 430 -5.33 28.61 20.99
CA SER A 430 -4.54 28.15 22.12
C SER A 430 -5.39 27.28 23.06
N GLY A 431 -4.78 26.70 24.11
CA GLY A 431 -5.50 26.05 25.20
C GLY A 431 -5.41 24.52 25.24
N GLY A 432 -4.47 23.91 24.49
CA GLY A 432 -4.12 22.50 24.64
C GLY A 432 -2.76 22.29 25.34
N ASN A 433 -2.26 21.06 25.22
CA ASN A 433 -1.08 20.52 25.90
C ASN A 433 0.16 20.57 24.99
N ALA A 434 1.35 20.46 25.58
CA ALA A 434 2.56 20.21 24.78
C ALA A 434 2.49 18.83 24.13
N SER A 435 2.93 18.72 22.89
CA SER A 435 3.09 17.45 22.19
C SER A 435 4.51 16.92 22.41
N SER A 436 4.61 15.62 22.67
CA SER A 436 5.87 14.89 22.71
C SER A 436 6.55 14.93 21.35
N PRO A 437 7.81 15.36 21.26
CA PRO A 437 8.59 15.27 20.04
C PRO A 437 8.91 13.81 19.66
N LEU A 438 8.69 12.85 20.57
CA LEU A 438 8.95 11.43 20.39
C LEU A 438 7.69 10.62 20.09
N LEU A 439 6.54 11.26 19.85
CA LEU A 439 5.24 10.58 19.82
C LEU A 439 5.19 9.38 18.86
N TYR A 440 5.90 9.44 17.73
CA TYR A 440 5.96 8.35 16.75
C TYR A 440 7.35 7.73 16.70
N GLY A 441 7.44 6.46 17.06
CA GLY A 441 8.68 5.69 17.11
C GLY A 441 8.70 4.48 16.20
N LEU A 442 9.84 3.81 16.22
CA LEU A 442 10.10 2.54 15.56
C LEU A 442 10.47 1.51 16.62
N LEU A 443 10.04 0.26 16.43
CA LEU A 443 10.45 -0.88 17.24
C LEU A 443 11.23 -1.84 16.35
N TYR A 444 12.39 -2.29 16.84
CA TYR A 444 13.14 -3.34 16.19
C TYR A 444 13.43 -4.50 17.14
N GLU A 445 13.02 -5.67 16.70
CA GLU A 445 13.49 -6.98 17.12
C GLU A 445 13.68 -7.84 15.86
N ASP A 446 14.56 -8.84 15.91
CA ASP A 446 14.68 -9.79 14.78
C ASP A 446 13.56 -10.84 14.85
N VAL A 447 12.41 -10.48 14.27
CA VAL A 447 11.20 -11.28 14.08
C VAL A 447 10.86 -11.43 12.60
N TYR A 448 10.36 -12.60 12.16
CA TYR A 448 9.96 -12.90 10.77
C TYR A 448 11.01 -12.51 9.70
N HIS A 449 12.29 -12.80 9.96
CA HIS A 449 13.41 -12.39 9.11
C HIS A 449 13.49 -10.87 8.89
N SER A 450 13.14 -10.06 9.89
CA SER A 450 13.29 -8.60 9.84
C SER A 450 14.72 -8.13 10.02
N GLY A 451 15.56 -8.89 10.73
CA GLY A 451 17.01 -8.71 10.79
C GLY A 451 17.70 -9.53 9.72
N ASP A 452 18.14 -10.73 10.06
CA ASP A 452 18.72 -11.69 9.12
C ASP A 452 17.73 -12.05 8.01
N GLY A 453 18.06 -11.71 6.75
CA GLY A 453 17.18 -11.88 5.58
C GLY A 453 16.31 -10.67 5.24
N GLY A 454 16.23 -9.70 6.14
CA GLY A 454 15.45 -8.47 5.99
C GLY A 454 16.34 -7.24 5.98
N LEU A 455 16.27 -6.45 7.05
CA LEU A 455 16.94 -5.17 7.17
C LEU A 455 18.46 -5.34 7.25
N TYR A 456 18.99 -6.48 7.70
CA TYR A 456 20.42 -6.78 7.59
C TYR A 456 20.78 -7.15 6.16
N SER A 457 21.81 -6.50 5.60
CA SER A 457 22.11 -6.54 4.16
C SER A 457 22.84 -7.80 3.66
N GLU A 458 23.04 -8.80 4.52
CA GLU A 458 23.62 -10.10 4.15
C GLU A 458 22.69 -10.88 3.22
N LEU A 459 23.23 -11.44 2.13
CA LEU A 459 22.46 -12.25 1.19
C LEU A 459 22.59 -13.76 1.45
N ILE A 460 23.64 -14.19 2.14
CA ILE A 460 23.91 -15.61 2.39
C ILE A 460 23.20 -16.07 3.67
N GLN A 461 22.24 -16.98 3.50
CA GLN A 461 21.59 -17.63 4.62
C GLN A 461 22.50 -18.73 5.19
N ASN A 462 22.53 -18.84 6.53
CA ASN A 462 23.39 -19.80 7.22
C ASN A 462 24.90 -19.65 6.85
N ARG A 463 25.37 -18.41 6.77
CA ARG A 463 26.71 -18.01 6.29
C ARG A 463 27.91 -18.60 7.04
N ALA A 464 27.71 -18.97 8.31
CA ALA A 464 28.77 -19.46 9.18
C ALA A 464 28.31 -20.61 10.10
N PHE A 465 27.23 -21.32 9.72
CA PHE A 465 26.78 -22.53 10.41
C PHE A 465 26.48 -22.28 11.90
N GLN A 466 25.82 -21.14 12.18
CA GLN A 466 25.60 -20.61 13.54
C GLN A 466 24.43 -21.29 14.29
N GLY A 467 23.59 -22.04 13.57
CA GLY A 467 22.45 -22.78 14.11
C GLY A 467 21.71 -23.49 12.98
N SER A 468 20.49 -23.93 13.25
CA SER A 468 19.60 -24.52 12.24
C SER A 468 18.13 -24.31 12.58
N ILE A 469 17.27 -24.62 11.62
CA ILE A 469 15.82 -24.69 11.81
C ILE A 469 15.43 -26.17 11.90
N GLN A 470 14.77 -26.56 12.99
CA GLN A 470 14.27 -27.93 13.18
C GLN A 470 12.81 -27.86 13.60
N ASN A 471 11.92 -28.55 12.87
CA ASN A 471 10.48 -28.54 13.13
C ASN A 471 9.89 -27.12 13.25
N ALA A 472 10.29 -26.22 12.34
CA ALA A 472 9.92 -24.80 12.35
C ALA A 472 10.32 -24.04 13.64
N GLN A 473 11.35 -24.52 14.36
CA GLN A 473 11.89 -23.87 15.55
C GLN A 473 13.40 -23.65 15.39
N SER A 474 13.91 -22.61 16.05
CA SER A 474 15.34 -22.36 16.08
C SER A 474 16.06 -23.43 16.92
N SER A 475 17.20 -23.91 16.43
CA SER A 475 18.01 -24.94 17.08
C SER A 475 19.48 -24.54 17.14
N THR A 476 20.15 -24.97 18.21
CA THR A 476 21.61 -24.85 18.39
C THR A 476 22.40 -25.86 17.58
N GLU A 477 21.74 -26.90 17.07
CA GLU A 477 22.36 -27.92 16.21
C GLU A 477 22.86 -27.28 14.91
N ARG A 478 24.07 -27.66 14.49
CA ARG A 478 24.70 -27.06 13.31
C ARG A 478 24.43 -27.89 12.08
N SER A 479 24.16 -27.22 10.96
CA SER A 479 23.76 -27.89 9.73
C SER A 479 24.26 -27.15 8.48
N LEU A 480 24.19 -27.86 7.35
CA LEU A 480 24.39 -27.30 6.01
C LEU A 480 23.07 -26.91 5.33
N GLN A 481 22.01 -26.60 6.10
CA GLN A 481 20.77 -26.07 5.52
C GLN A 481 21.08 -24.88 4.61
N PHE A 482 20.34 -24.79 3.50
CA PHE A 482 20.46 -23.78 2.42
C PHE A 482 21.74 -23.89 1.56
N TRP A 483 22.60 -24.89 1.80
CA TRP A 483 23.81 -25.14 1.02
C TRP A 483 23.69 -26.41 0.18
N HIS A 484 24.22 -26.34 -1.03
CA HIS A 484 24.10 -27.42 -2.03
C HIS A 484 25.41 -27.62 -2.79
N THR A 485 25.67 -28.85 -3.21
CA THR A 485 26.85 -29.23 -4.00
C THR A 485 26.76 -28.71 -5.45
N PHE A 486 27.90 -28.58 -6.08
CA PHE A 486 28.05 -28.36 -7.53
C PHE A 486 29.12 -29.30 -8.07
N GLY A 487 28.71 -30.27 -8.90
CA GLY A 487 29.62 -31.25 -9.50
C GLY A 487 29.75 -32.55 -8.69
N LEU A 488 30.96 -33.09 -8.59
CA LEU A 488 31.27 -34.36 -7.93
C LEU A 488 31.93 -34.15 -6.55
N ASP A 489 31.30 -33.32 -5.72
CA ASP A 489 31.70 -33.01 -4.36
C ASP A 489 30.66 -33.50 -3.33
N THR A 490 31.09 -33.59 -2.08
CA THR A 490 30.21 -33.83 -0.93
C THR A 490 30.47 -32.73 0.10
N LEU A 491 29.40 -32.08 0.54
CA LEU A 491 29.47 -31.12 1.64
C LEU A 491 29.26 -31.84 2.96
N THR A 492 30.18 -31.66 3.88
CA THR A 492 30.05 -32.09 5.28
C THR A 492 30.33 -30.93 6.21
N LEU A 493 29.75 -30.96 7.40
CA LEU A 493 30.10 -30.02 8.46
C LEU A 493 31.23 -30.65 9.29
N ASP A 494 32.25 -29.86 9.59
CA ASP A 494 33.42 -30.30 10.34
C ASP A 494 33.77 -29.23 11.39
N ASN A 495 34.36 -29.65 12.51
CA ASN A 495 34.85 -28.79 13.58
C ASN A 495 36.27 -29.20 14.03
N SER A 496 37.01 -29.90 13.15
CA SER A 496 38.39 -30.28 13.42
C SER A 496 39.31 -29.05 13.49
N PRO A 497 40.21 -28.97 14.49
CA PRO A 497 41.24 -27.93 14.54
C PRO A 497 42.05 -27.84 13.23
N VAL A 498 42.53 -26.67 12.82
CA VAL A 498 42.41 -25.34 13.43
C VAL A 498 41.05 -24.71 13.12
N LEU A 499 40.39 -24.15 14.14
CA LEU A 499 39.10 -23.44 14.00
C LEU A 499 39.31 -22.03 13.45
N LEU A 500 38.28 -21.44 12.80
CA LEU A 500 38.34 -20.03 12.38
C LEU A 500 38.39 -19.13 13.63
N SER A 501 37.50 -19.40 14.57
CA SER A 501 37.44 -18.81 15.90
C SER A 501 36.71 -19.77 16.84
N GLU A 502 36.77 -19.51 18.15
CA GLU A 502 35.95 -20.25 19.12
C GLU A 502 34.44 -19.96 18.95
N ALA A 503 34.09 -18.77 18.45
CA ALA A 503 32.70 -18.36 18.21
C ALA A 503 32.09 -19.04 16.98
N LEU A 504 32.90 -19.33 15.96
CA LEU A 504 32.50 -20.02 14.72
C LEU A 504 33.25 -21.36 14.58
N PRO A 505 32.96 -22.35 15.43
CA PRO A 505 33.77 -23.56 15.53
C PRO A 505 33.49 -24.59 14.43
N TYR A 506 32.45 -24.40 13.63
CA TYR A 506 32.10 -25.30 12.53
C TYR A 506 32.41 -24.65 11.19
N HIS A 507 32.88 -25.46 10.25
CA HIS A 507 33.14 -25.08 8.86
C HIS A 507 32.57 -26.10 7.89
N MET A 508 32.22 -25.63 6.70
CA MET A 508 31.88 -26.51 5.59
C MET A 508 33.16 -27.14 5.06
N ARG A 509 33.20 -28.46 5.01
CA ARG A 509 34.22 -29.25 4.33
C ARG A 509 33.66 -29.73 3.00
N VAL A 510 34.37 -29.42 1.93
CA VAL A 510 34.05 -29.82 0.55
C VAL A 510 35.00 -30.95 0.18
N ASP A 511 34.51 -32.17 0.17
CA ASP A 511 35.27 -33.37 -0.21
C ASP A 511 35.13 -33.61 -1.71
N VAL A 512 36.25 -33.57 -2.45
CA VAL A 512 36.25 -33.74 -3.90
C VAL A 512 36.72 -35.15 -4.26
N ALA A 513 35.92 -35.84 -5.07
CA ALA A 513 36.19 -37.23 -5.44
C ALA A 513 37.57 -37.41 -6.11
N GLN A 514 38.19 -38.56 -5.89
CA GLN A 514 39.42 -38.92 -6.60
C GLN A 514 39.15 -38.99 -8.12
N GLY A 515 40.02 -38.35 -8.91
CA GLY A 515 39.86 -38.28 -10.36
C GLY A 515 38.81 -37.28 -10.84
N ALA A 516 38.25 -36.43 -9.97
CA ALA A 516 37.39 -35.33 -10.38
C ALA A 516 38.09 -34.41 -11.39
N THR A 517 37.35 -33.94 -12.38
CA THR A 517 37.81 -32.98 -13.40
C THR A 517 36.72 -31.95 -13.66
N GLY A 518 37.10 -30.77 -14.14
CA GLY A 518 36.15 -29.70 -14.43
C GLY A 518 35.67 -28.96 -13.17
N PRO A 519 34.66 -28.08 -13.31
CA PRO A 519 34.22 -27.21 -12.22
C PRO A 519 33.51 -28.00 -11.11
N THR A 520 33.85 -27.70 -9.85
CA THR A 520 33.19 -28.23 -8.65
C THR A 520 33.09 -27.15 -7.57
N GLY A 521 32.24 -27.32 -6.56
CA GLY A 521 32.08 -26.35 -5.49
C GLY A 521 30.69 -26.40 -4.89
N PHE A 522 30.13 -25.26 -4.51
CA PHE A 522 28.83 -25.23 -3.84
C PHE A 522 28.08 -23.92 -4.10
N TRP A 523 26.80 -23.90 -3.76
CA TRP A 523 25.95 -22.73 -3.86
C TRP A 523 24.98 -22.61 -2.69
N ASN A 524 24.51 -21.38 -2.47
CA ASN A 524 23.53 -21.00 -1.45
C ASN A 524 22.30 -20.36 -2.11
N GLU A 525 21.11 -20.69 -1.60
CA GLU A 525 19.85 -20.14 -2.10
C GLU A 525 19.48 -18.75 -1.56
N GLY A 526 20.19 -18.27 -0.54
CA GLY A 526 19.85 -17.03 0.16
C GLY A 526 18.53 -17.15 0.92
N PHE A 527 18.03 -16.01 1.39
CA PHE A 527 16.78 -15.93 2.13
C PHE A 527 15.58 -15.99 1.17
N ALA A 528 15.21 -17.21 0.76
CA ALA A 528 14.20 -17.48 -0.26
C ALA A 528 14.48 -16.78 -1.61
N GLY A 529 15.76 -16.60 -1.96
CA GLY A 529 16.23 -15.90 -3.16
C GLY A 529 17.06 -14.66 -2.84
N MET A 530 17.46 -13.95 -3.90
CA MET A 530 18.32 -12.76 -3.82
C MET A 530 17.93 -11.75 -4.90
N ASN A 531 17.87 -10.46 -4.58
CA ASN A 531 17.63 -9.42 -5.58
C ASN A 531 18.93 -8.92 -6.19
N ILE A 532 19.17 -9.33 -7.44
CA ILE A 532 20.44 -9.15 -8.12
C ILE A 532 20.28 -8.11 -9.25
N THR A 533 20.88 -6.94 -9.08
CA THR A 533 20.71 -5.79 -9.99
C THR A 533 22.04 -5.11 -10.36
N THR A 534 22.10 -4.58 -11.58
CA THR A 534 23.25 -3.80 -12.09
C THR A 534 23.47 -2.46 -11.38
N LYS A 535 22.50 -1.99 -10.60
CA LYS A 535 22.59 -0.73 -9.84
C LYS A 535 23.29 -0.92 -8.49
N THR A 536 23.50 -2.16 -8.08
CA THR A 536 24.00 -2.52 -6.76
C THR A 536 25.44 -2.99 -6.87
N ARG A 537 26.30 -2.55 -5.95
CA ARG A 537 27.62 -3.14 -5.74
C ARG A 537 27.52 -4.25 -4.70
N TYR A 538 28.20 -5.36 -4.95
CA TYR A 538 28.27 -6.51 -4.05
C TYR A 538 29.66 -6.65 -3.46
N ALA A 539 29.76 -7.17 -2.24
CA ALA A 539 31.01 -7.49 -1.56
C ALA A 539 30.98 -8.95 -1.11
N ALA A 540 31.70 -9.81 -1.83
CA ALA A 540 31.85 -11.23 -1.48
C ALA A 540 33.06 -11.43 -0.58
N ASN A 541 32.87 -12.22 0.47
CA ASN A 541 33.88 -12.57 1.46
C ASN A 541 33.75 -14.04 1.84
N PHE A 542 34.87 -14.72 2.05
CA PHE A 542 34.89 -16.04 2.67
C PHE A 542 36.24 -16.31 3.30
N TYR A 543 36.29 -17.22 4.28
CA TYR A 543 37.53 -17.79 4.78
C TYR A 543 37.74 -19.17 4.17
N LEU A 544 38.97 -19.43 3.75
CA LEU A 544 39.38 -20.70 3.16
C LEU A 544 40.55 -21.29 3.95
N ARG A 545 40.51 -22.61 4.16
CA ARG A 545 41.61 -23.44 4.64
C ARG A 545 41.73 -24.70 3.77
N GLY A 546 42.95 -25.02 3.35
CA GLY A 546 43.25 -26.23 2.56
C GLY A 546 44.23 -25.96 1.41
N ASP A 547 44.76 -27.03 0.81
CA ASP A 547 45.69 -26.93 -0.30
C ASP A 547 44.96 -26.62 -1.61
N TYR A 548 45.02 -25.35 -2.05
CA TYR A 548 44.49 -24.91 -3.33
C TYR A 548 45.34 -23.81 -3.95
N THR A 549 45.71 -23.97 -5.22
CA THR A 549 46.31 -22.89 -6.01
C THR A 549 45.56 -22.82 -7.33
N GLY A 550 44.91 -21.69 -7.58
CA GLY A 550 44.03 -21.53 -8.74
C GLY A 550 43.03 -20.42 -8.55
N GLN A 551 41.96 -20.46 -9.33
CA GLN A 551 40.91 -19.47 -9.34
C GLN A 551 39.64 -20.03 -8.72
N ILE A 552 39.04 -19.27 -7.80
CA ILE A 552 37.67 -19.51 -7.34
C ILE A 552 36.75 -18.48 -8.00
N ASP A 553 35.80 -18.97 -8.77
CA ASP A 553 34.74 -18.20 -9.40
C ASP A 553 33.60 -17.99 -8.41
N CYS A 554 33.23 -16.74 -8.19
CA CYS A 554 32.13 -16.33 -7.33
C CYS A 554 31.05 -15.71 -8.20
N ALA A 555 29.89 -16.35 -8.29
CA ALA A 555 28.89 -15.97 -9.27
C ALA A 555 27.47 -15.99 -8.74
N PHE A 556 26.68 -15.02 -9.19
CA PHE A 556 25.23 -15.09 -9.10
C PHE A 556 24.68 -15.81 -10.32
N TYR A 557 23.72 -16.71 -10.09
CA TYR A 557 23.04 -17.46 -11.12
C TYR A 557 21.53 -17.21 -11.03
N SER A 558 20.90 -16.96 -12.18
CA SER A 558 19.45 -16.84 -12.28
C SER A 558 18.84 -18.21 -12.55
N ASN A 559 18.09 -18.73 -11.58
CA ASN A 559 17.37 -20.00 -11.73
C ASN A 559 16.26 -19.89 -12.78
N THR A 560 15.72 -18.69 -13.00
CA THR A 560 14.69 -18.44 -14.01
C THR A 560 15.23 -18.48 -15.43
N THR A 561 16.40 -17.88 -15.69
CA THR A 561 16.95 -17.82 -17.06
C THR A 561 17.98 -18.90 -17.36
N GLY A 562 18.48 -19.58 -16.33
CA GLY A 562 19.57 -20.55 -16.45
C GLY A 562 20.91 -19.91 -16.80
N LYS A 563 21.14 -18.65 -16.41
CA LYS A 563 22.33 -17.87 -16.78
C LYS A 563 23.04 -17.31 -15.56
N THR A 564 24.38 -17.26 -15.67
CA THR A 564 25.22 -16.45 -14.80
C THR A 564 24.91 -14.97 -15.03
N LEU A 565 24.57 -14.24 -13.96
CA LEU A 565 24.23 -12.81 -14.00
C LEU A 565 25.47 -11.92 -13.84
N GLY A 566 26.48 -12.44 -13.16
CA GLY A 566 27.74 -11.79 -12.93
C GLY A 566 28.69 -12.73 -12.20
N THR A 567 29.99 -12.57 -12.44
CA THR A 567 31.05 -13.32 -11.79
C THR A 567 32.15 -12.38 -11.33
N THR A 568 32.79 -12.73 -10.22
CA THR A 568 34.09 -12.19 -9.82
C THR A 568 35.01 -13.36 -9.49
N THR A 569 36.32 -13.13 -9.55
CA THR A 569 37.28 -14.22 -9.46
C THR A 569 38.34 -13.93 -8.40
N PHE A 570 38.57 -14.91 -7.54
CA PHE A 570 39.58 -14.86 -6.50
C PHE A 570 40.78 -15.69 -6.94
N GLN A 571 41.95 -15.05 -6.99
CA GLN A 571 43.21 -15.77 -7.16
C GLN A 571 43.65 -16.30 -5.80
N VAL A 572 43.67 -17.61 -5.66
CA VAL A 572 43.96 -18.31 -4.42
C VAL A 572 45.29 -19.02 -4.53
N ALA A 573 46.11 -18.85 -3.49
CA ALA A 573 47.30 -19.64 -3.24
C ALA A 573 47.30 -19.95 -1.75
N GLN A 574 46.74 -21.11 -1.40
CA GLN A 574 46.58 -21.61 -0.05
C GLN A 574 47.25 -22.98 0.10
N SER A 575 47.73 -23.20 1.31
CA SER A 575 48.15 -24.50 1.82
C SER A 575 47.64 -24.69 3.23
N GLU A 576 47.57 -25.93 3.71
CA GLU A 576 47.14 -26.21 5.08
C GLU A 576 47.98 -25.47 6.15
N THR A 577 49.25 -25.15 5.85
CA THR A 577 50.12 -24.42 6.79
C THR A 577 49.75 -22.94 6.96
N ASN A 578 48.99 -22.38 6.02
CA ASN A 578 48.49 -21.00 6.11
C ASN A 578 47.34 -20.88 7.13
N GLY A 579 46.72 -21.98 7.53
CA GLY A 579 45.53 -21.96 8.37
C GLY A 579 44.32 -21.36 7.63
N TRP A 580 43.57 -20.49 8.30
CA TRP A 580 42.44 -19.77 7.71
C TRP A 580 42.89 -18.44 7.10
N VAL A 581 42.53 -18.22 5.84
CA VAL A 581 42.78 -16.94 5.15
C VAL A 581 41.49 -16.37 4.60
N LYS A 582 41.29 -15.08 4.86
CA LYS A 582 40.16 -14.31 4.35
C LYS A 582 40.41 -13.88 2.90
N TYR A 583 39.40 -14.09 2.07
CA TYR A 583 39.31 -13.57 0.71
C TYR A 583 38.16 -12.58 0.63
N SER A 584 38.42 -11.38 0.10
CA SER A 584 37.44 -10.28 0.01
C SER A 584 37.53 -9.56 -1.33
N GLN A 585 36.39 -9.37 -2.01
CA GLN A 585 36.32 -8.62 -3.25
C GLN A 585 34.98 -7.94 -3.44
N THR A 586 35.00 -6.72 -3.99
CA THR A 586 33.80 -6.02 -4.43
C THR A 586 33.63 -6.12 -5.94
N PHE A 587 32.40 -6.32 -6.40
CA PHE A 587 32.10 -6.44 -7.82
C PHE A 587 30.70 -5.91 -8.14
N THR A 588 30.44 -5.73 -9.43
CA THR A 588 29.14 -5.37 -9.99
C THR A 588 28.77 -6.42 -11.02
N ILE A 589 27.47 -6.65 -11.21
CA ILE A 589 26.97 -7.58 -12.23
C ILE A 589 26.76 -6.86 -13.57
N THR A 590 26.65 -7.63 -14.66
CA THR A 590 26.43 -7.08 -16.01
C THR A 590 24.96 -7.01 -16.39
N ASP A 591 24.15 -7.93 -15.87
CA ASP A 591 22.73 -8.05 -16.18
C ASP A 591 21.91 -8.20 -14.90
N SER A 592 20.83 -7.42 -14.78
CA SER A 592 19.90 -7.60 -13.67
C SER A 592 19.12 -8.91 -13.85
N ALA A 593 18.89 -9.61 -12.75
CA ALA A 593 17.96 -10.74 -12.74
C ALA A 593 16.55 -10.28 -13.12
N PRO A 594 15.74 -11.14 -13.77
CA PRO A 594 14.34 -10.83 -14.03
C PRO A 594 13.45 -10.92 -12.78
N ASP A 595 13.89 -11.65 -11.76
CA ASP A 595 13.17 -11.90 -10.51
C ASP A 595 14.16 -12.21 -9.36
N GLU A 596 13.64 -12.57 -8.20
CA GLU A 596 14.40 -12.90 -6.98
C GLU A 596 15.00 -14.31 -6.97
N LYS A 597 14.69 -15.18 -7.95
CA LYS A 597 15.07 -16.61 -7.91
C LYS A 597 16.51 -16.79 -8.37
N ASN A 598 17.43 -16.32 -7.53
CA ASN A 598 18.85 -16.31 -7.81
C ASN A 598 19.64 -16.96 -6.67
N THR A 599 20.74 -17.61 -7.02
CA THR A 599 21.64 -18.28 -6.08
C THR A 599 23.04 -17.70 -6.19
N PHE A 600 23.83 -17.86 -5.12
CA PHE A 600 25.24 -17.50 -5.11
C PHE A 600 26.11 -18.75 -5.04
N SER A 601 27.17 -18.81 -5.85
CA SER A 601 28.04 -19.98 -5.98
C SER A 601 29.51 -19.63 -5.80
N LEU A 602 30.26 -20.58 -5.23
CA LEU A 602 31.73 -20.61 -5.18
C LEU A 602 32.20 -21.86 -5.92
N ILE A 603 32.78 -21.68 -7.11
CA ILE A 603 33.16 -22.76 -8.02
C ILE A 603 34.66 -22.72 -8.30
N PHE A 604 35.31 -23.87 -8.32
CA PHE A 604 36.74 -24.03 -8.53
C PHE A 604 37.07 -25.29 -9.33
N ASP A 605 38.31 -25.41 -9.80
CA ASP A 605 38.75 -26.57 -10.60
C ASP A 605 38.92 -27.83 -9.73
N GLY A 606 38.08 -28.83 -9.99
CA GLY A 606 38.10 -30.13 -9.32
C GLY A 606 39.38 -30.93 -9.60
N ALA A 607 40.04 -30.74 -10.74
CA ALA A 607 41.29 -31.45 -11.03
C ALA A 607 42.41 -31.06 -10.07
N SER A 608 42.44 -29.78 -9.66
CA SER A 608 43.42 -29.23 -8.73
C SER A 608 43.26 -29.74 -7.28
N VAL A 609 42.09 -30.31 -6.94
CA VAL A 609 41.75 -30.79 -5.59
C VAL A 609 41.21 -32.22 -5.57
N ALA A 610 41.36 -32.98 -6.65
CA ALA A 610 40.84 -34.33 -6.75
C ALA A 610 41.40 -35.24 -5.65
N GLY A 611 40.50 -35.88 -4.88
CA GLY A 611 40.85 -36.72 -3.73
C GLY A 611 41.29 -35.95 -2.48
N LYS A 612 41.09 -34.62 -2.45
CA LYS A 612 41.38 -33.74 -1.31
C LYS A 612 40.12 -33.02 -0.84
N SER A 613 40.28 -32.20 0.19
CA SER A 613 39.20 -31.41 0.79
C SER A 613 39.60 -29.95 0.90
N LEU A 614 38.64 -29.05 0.66
CA LEU A 614 38.74 -27.63 1.03
C LEU A 614 37.77 -27.32 2.16
N ARG A 615 38.09 -26.33 3.00
CA ARG A 615 37.24 -25.91 4.11
C ARG A 615 36.89 -24.44 4.00
N PHE A 616 35.62 -24.12 4.14
CA PHE A 616 35.08 -22.77 4.03
C PHE A 616 34.31 -22.39 5.29
N ASN A 617 34.45 -21.13 5.69
CA ASN A 617 33.70 -20.56 6.80
C ASN A 617 33.42 -19.08 6.54
N LEU A 618 32.40 -18.54 7.20
CA LEU A 618 31.96 -17.15 7.10
C LEU A 618 31.88 -16.67 5.64
N ILE A 619 31.04 -17.35 4.87
CA ILE A 619 30.79 -17.04 3.46
C ILE A 619 29.71 -15.95 3.42
N SER A 620 30.06 -14.75 3.00
CA SER A 620 29.22 -13.57 3.12
C SER A 620 29.17 -12.82 1.80
N VAL A 621 27.98 -12.35 1.43
CA VAL A 621 27.80 -11.46 0.29
C VAL A 621 26.89 -10.31 0.70
N PHE A 622 27.49 -9.14 0.87
CA PHE A 622 26.75 -7.92 1.14
C PHE A 622 26.38 -7.22 -0.15
N GLN A 623 25.11 -6.84 -0.28
CA GLN A 623 24.73 -5.77 -1.20
C GLN A 623 25.11 -4.41 -0.62
N GLN A 624 25.10 -3.37 -1.47
CA GLN A 624 25.37 -2.01 -1.05
C GLN A 624 24.39 -1.59 0.05
N THR A 625 24.94 -1.13 1.17
CA THR A 625 24.18 -0.79 2.37
C THR A 625 23.65 0.65 2.34
N TYR A 626 22.58 0.89 3.08
CA TYR A 626 22.06 2.23 3.35
C TYR A 626 23.18 3.11 3.92
N LYS A 627 23.31 4.34 3.38
CA LYS A 627 24.41 5.28 3.68
C LYS A 627 25.84 4.75 3.49
N ASN A 628 26.02 3.57 2.89
CA ASN A 628 27.27 2.83 2.82
C ASN A 628 27.85 2.46 4.20
N SER A 629 26.99 2.32 5.22
CA SER A 629 27.39 1.88 6.56
C SER A 629 27.95 0.47 6.50
N ASN A 630 29.11 0.24 7.12
CA ASN A 630 29.75 -1.07 7.11
C ASN A 630 28.88 -2.08 7.85
N ASN A 631 28.77 -3.32 7.35
CA ASN A 631 27.92 -4.36 7.94
C ASN A 631 26.45 -3.89 8.14
N GLY A 632 26.01 -2.93 7.32
CA GLY A 632 24.82 -2.13 7.58
C GLY A 632 23.54 -2.65 6.93
N LEU A 633 22.58 -1.74 6.81
CA LEU A 633 21.22 -2.08 6.46
C LEU A 633 20.99 -2.23 4.96
N ARG A 634 20.04 -3.09 4.60
CA ARG A 634 19.49 -3.24 3.26
C ARG A 634 18.79 -1.94 2.84
N MET A 635 19.20 -1.39 1.70
CA MET A 635 18.91 0.00 1.30
C MET A 635 17.42 0.31 1.14
N ASP A 636 16.68 -0.49 0.40
CA ASP A 636 15.26 -0.27 0.10
C ASP A 636 14.38 -0.38 1.35
N LEU A 637 14.65 -1.36 2.23
CA LEU A 637 13.96 -1.47 3.52
C LEU A 637 14.30 -0.30 4.45
N ALA A 638 15.57 0.09 4.55
CA ALA A 638 15.99 1.23 5.37
C ALA A 638 15.37 2.55 4.87
N GLU A 639 15.28 2.75 3.55
CA GLU A 639 14.59 3.91 2.97
C GLU A 639 13.09 3.91 3.29
N GLY A 640 12.44 2.76 3.20
CA GLY A 640 11.04 2.60 3.60
C GLY A 640 10.81 2.92 5.07
N VAL A 641 11.63 2.38 5.95
CA VAL A 641 11.58 2.64 7.40
C VAL A 641 11.80 4.12 7.70
N ASN A 642 12.86 4.73 7.14
CA ASN A 642 13.14 6.15 7.32
C ASN A 642 11.98 7.03 6.83
N ALA A 643 11.28 6.60 5.78
CA ALA A 643 10.14 7.32 5.22
C ALA A 643 8.86 7.27 6.08
N ILE A 644 8.79 6.43 7.12
CA ILE A 644 7.74 6.49 8.16
C ILE A 644 7.85 7.81 8.93
N GLY A 645 9.08 8.32 9.14
CA GLY A 645 9.32 9.56 9.86
C GLY A 645 9.37 9.41 11.39
N GLY A 646 9.64 8.19 11.89
CA GLY A 646 9.84 7.91 13.31
C GLY A 646 10.92 8.78 13.97
N LYS A 647 10.84 8.91 15.29
CA LYS A 647 11.65 9.85 16.10
C LYS A 647 12.59 9.15 17.07
N PHE A 648 12.29 7.91 17.41
CA PHE A 648 13.14 7.06 18.22
C PHE A 648 13.11 5.63 17.71
N LEU A 649 14.12 4.84 18.09
CA LEU A 649 14.18 3.39 17.88
C LEU A 649 14.24 2.68 19.24
N ARG A 650 13.22 1.86 19.53
CA ARG A 650 13.20 0.87 20.61
C ARG A 650 13.96 -0.38 20.14
N LEU A 651 15.07 -0.72 20.80
CA LEU A 651 15.99 -1.79 20.41
C LEU A 651 16.69 -2.41 21.64
N PRO A 652 17.21 -3.65 21.56
CA PRO A 652 17.01 -4.64 20.50
C PRO A 652 15.77 -5.49 20.79
N GLY A 653 14.70 -4.82 21.25
CA GLY A 653 13.69 -5.33 22.17
C GLY A 653 12.80 -6.46 21.68
N GLY A 654 11.61 -6.48 22.27
CA GLY A 654 10.67 -7.58 22.21
C GLY A 654 11.23 -8.90 22.76
N ASN A 655 10.49 -9.96 22.46
CA ASN A 655 10.77 -11.32 22.88
C ASN A 655 12.19 -11.77 22.52
N ASN A 656 12.73 -11.31 21.38
CA ASN A 656 14.03 -11.74 20.93
C ASN A 656 15.20 -11.26 21.82
N MET A 657 14.99 -10.24 22.66
CA MET A 657 15.95 -9.85 23.71
C MET A 657 15.94 -10.83 24.89
N GLU A 658 14.76 -11.23 25.37
CA GLU A 658 14.57 -12.14 26.51
C GLU A 658 15.18 -13.51 26.23
N GLY A 659 15.02 -13.99 25.00
CA GLY A 659 15.58 -15.26 24.55
C GLY A 659 14.69 -16.46 24.89
N VAL A 660 14.90 -17.56 24.16
CA VAL A 660 14.06 -18.77 24.26
C VAL A 660 14.14 -19.48 25.63
N GLY A 661 15.23 -19.28 26.37
CA GLY A 661 15.53 -19.99 27.61
C GLY A 661 17.01 -19.87 27.95
N SER A 662 17.38 -20.09 29.21
CA SER A 662 18.78 -20.02 29.63
C SER A 662 19.66 -21.01 28.84
N PRO A 663 20.85 -20.61 28.35
CA PRO A 663 21.52 -19.32 28.53
C PRO A 663 21.32 -18.32 27.37
N TRP A 664 20.31 -18.51 26.51
CA TRP A 664 20.15 -17.88 25.19
C TRP A 664 19.41 -16.55 25.18
N ARG A 665 19.70 -15.66 26.14
CA ARG A 665 19.27 -14.25 26.05
C ARG A 665 20.07 -13.52 24.98
N TRP A 666 19.61 -12.34 24.58
CA TRP A 666 20.46 -11.42 23.84
C TRP A 666 21.58 -10.88 24.76
N LYS A 667 22.81 -10.84 24.24
CA LYS A 667 24.02 -10.43 24.95
C LYS A 667 24.78 -9.42 24.10
N TRP A 668 24.73 -8.16 24.49
CA TRP A 668 25.32 -7.05 23.73
C TRP A 668 26.78 -7.31 23.32
N ASN A 669 27.59 -7.87 24.22
CA ASN A 669 29.02 -8.11 24.05
C ASN A 669 29.32 -9.24 23.06
N GLU A 670 28.39 -10.16 22.80
CA GLU A 670 28.51 -11.19 21.76
C GLU A 670 28.08 -10.68 20.36
N THR A 671 27.54 -9.45 20.28
CA THR A 671 27.06 -8.84 19.04
C THR A 671 27.96 -7.73 18.49
N ILE A 672 29.06 -7.39 19.17
CA ILE A 672 29.98 -6.31 18.78
C ILE A 672 31.31 -6.86 18.25
N GLY A 673 32.08 -6.01 17.59
CA GLY A 673 33.38 -6.37 17.05
C GLY A 673 33.31 -7.22 15.76
N PRO A 674 34.42 -7.87 15.38
CA PRO A 674 34.49 -8.65 14.15
C PRO A 674 33.46 -9.78 14.10
N ILE A 675 32.78 -9.94 12.98
CA ILE A 675 31.71 -10.95 12.79
C ILE A 675 32.24 -12.39 12.90
N GLU A 676 33.53 -12.62 12.64
CA GLU A 676 34.15 -13.93 12.88
C GLU A 676 34.20 -14.33 14.35
N ASN A 677 33.97 -13.38 15.28
CA ASN A 677 33.94 -13.63 16.72
C ASN A 677 32.51 -13.56 17.30
N ARG A 678 31.48 -13.48 16.46
CA ARG A 678 30.07 -13.45 16.90
C ARG A 678 29.48 -14.87 16.80
N PRO A 679 29.11 -15.51 17.92
CA PRO A 679 28.66 -16.90 17.91
C PRO A 679 27.25 -17.06 17.29
N GLY A 680 26.45 -15.99 17.30
CA GLY A 680 25.02 -16.07 17.06
C GLY A 680 24.31 -16.82 18.19
N ARG A 681 22.99 -16.97 18.04
CA ARG A 681 22.14 -17.62 19.05
C ARG A 681 20.86 -18.16 18.43
N PRO A 682 20.15 -19.07 19.12
CA PRO A 682 18.77 -19.37 18.79
C PRO A 682 17.91 -18.11 18.91
N GLY A 683 17.19 -17.77 17.84
CA GLY A 683 16.18 -16.71 17.89
C GLY A 683 14.86 -17.24 18.47
N THR A 684 13.98 -16.32 18.85
CA THR A 684 12.68 -16.64 19.47
C THR A 684 11.56 -16.88 18.46
N TRP A 685 11.82 -16.62 17.17
CA TRP A 685 10.83 -16.62 16.10
C TRP A 685 11.07 -17.71 15.05
N GLY A 686 11.58 -18.86 15.49
CA GLY A 686 11.68 -20.06 14.65
C GLY A 686 12.96 -20.19 13.81
N TYR A 687 13.87 -19.22 13.87
CA TYR A 687 15.17 -19.25 13.17
C TYR A 687 16.33 -18.74 14.03
N PRO A 688 17.58 -19.17 13.75
CA PRO A 688 18.76 -18.67 14.45
C PRO A 688 19.12 -17.26 14.01
N ASN A 689 19.59 -16.42 14.94
CA ASN A 689 20.15 -15.11 14.63
C ASN A 689 21.68 -15.21 14.52
N THR A 690 22.24 -14.57 13.51
CA THR A 690 23.69 -14.47 13.30
C THR A 690 24.34 -13.46 14.23
N ASP A 691 23.53 -12.59 14.84
CA ASP A 691 23.94 -11.36 15.55
C ASP A 691 24.86 -10.46 14.68
N GLY A 692 24.70 -10.56 13.36
CA GLY A 692 25.39 -9.73 12.37
C GLY A 692 24.89 -8.28 12.39
N LEU A 693 23.59 -8.08 12.53
CA LEU A 693 23.00 -6.79 12.90
C LEU A 693 23.03 -6.68 14.42
N GLY A 694 24.19 -6.34 14.97
CA GLY A 694 24.45 -6.25 16.41
C GLY A 694 24.25 -4.84 16.97
N LEU A 695 24.62 -4.65 18.24
CA LEU A 695 24.39 -3.39 18.95
C LEU A 695 24.96 -2.17 18.21
N LEU A 696 26.21 -2.23 17.74
CA LEU A 696 26.81 -1.09 17.02
C LEU A 696 26.17 -0.83 15.66
N GLU A 697 25.73 -1.87 14.95
CA GLU A 697 25.01 -1.69 13.69
C GLU A 697 23.62 -1.06 13.91
N MET A 698 22.92 -1.43 14.99
CA MET A 698 21.67 -0.79 15.39
C MET A 698 21.86 0.66 15.84
N LEU A 699 22.97 1.01 16.47
CA LEU A 699 23.29 2.40 16.82
C LEU A 699 23.77 3.22 15.62
N GLN A 700 24.45 2.61 14.66
CA GLN A 700 24.72 3.27 13.39
C GLN A 700 23.42 3.57 12.63
N TRP A 701 22.43 2.67 12.71
CA TRP A 701 21.10 2.92 12.16
C TRP A 701 20.46 4.17 12.80
N THR A 702 20.50 4.32 14.13
CA THR A 702 19.94 5.53 14.75
C THR A 702 20.66 6.81 14.32
N ILE A 703 21.97 6.77 14.11
CA ILE A 703 22.75 7.88 13.53
C ILE A 703 22.32 8.17 12.08
N ASP A 704 22.19 7.12 11.25
CA ASP A 704 21.89 7.23 9.82
C ASP A 704 20.50 7.81 9.53
N MET A 705 19.59 7.71 10.51
CA MET A 705 18.19 8.17 10.44
C MET A 705 17.86 9.30 11.44
N ASP A 706 18.83 9.80 12.21
CA ASP A 706 18.62 10.85 13.22
C ASP A 706 17.52 10.50 14.26
N LEU A 707 17.66 9.32 14.85
CA LEU A 707 16.71 8.75 15.81
C LEU A 707 17.25 8.83 17.25
N GLU A 708 16.38 9.16 18.19
CA GLU A 708 16.63 8.94 19.61
C GLU A 708 16.68 7.44 19.93
N ILE A 709 17.44 7.07 20.96
CA ILE A 709 17.61 5.66 21.35
C ILE A 709 16.76 5.38 22.59
N LEU A 710 15.91 4.37 22.48
CA LEU A 710 15.29 3.70 23.62
C LEU A 710 15.89 2.30 23.72
N LEU A 711 16.79 2.12 24.69
CA LEU A 711 17.54 0.88 24.86
C LEU A 711 16.80 -0.03 25.83
N ALA A 712 16.29 -1.16 25.34
CA ALA A 712 15.83 -2.25 26.18
C ALA A 712 17.04 -3.04 26.70
N VAL A 713 17.04 -3.34 27.99
CA VAL A 713 18.08 -4.13 28.67
C VAL A 713 17.46 -5.37 29.29
N TRP A 714 18.17 -6.49 29.20
CA TRP A 714 17.65 -7.76 29.69
C TRP A 714 17.47 -7.75 31.23
N GLY A 715 16.29 -8.16 31.71
CA GLY A 715 15.88 -7.95 33.10
C GLY A 715 15.64 -9.20 33.96
N GLY A 716 16.16 -10.37 33.57
CA GLY A 716 16.09 -11.57 34.41
C GLY A 716 14.98 -12.59 34.09
N LEU A 717 14.27 -12.42 32.98
CA LEU A 717 13.20 -13.31 32.52
C LEU A 717 13.55 -13.89 31.14
N PHE A 718 13.26 -15.18 30.95
CA PHE A 718 13.30 -15.86 29.66
C PHE A 718 11.88 -16.25 29.22
N LEU A 719 11.68 -16.45 27.91
CA LEU A 719 10.37 -16.79 27.35
C LEU A 719 9.85 -18.17 27.78
N ASN A 720 10.72 -19.09 28.17
CA ASN A 720 10.30 -20.38 28.74
C ASN A 720 9.80 -20.28 30.20
N GLY A 721 9.81 -19.08 30.80
CA GLY A 721 9.41 -18.83 32.18
C GLY A 721 10.52 -19.01 33.21
N ASP A 722 11.75 -19.29 32.78
CA ASP A 722 12.90 -19.28 33.70
C ASP A 722 13.16 -17.85 34.20
N ILE A 723 13.30 -17.71 35.52
CA ILE A 723 13.50 -16.44 36.21
C ILE A 723 14.78 -16.52 37.01
N ILE A 724 15.67 -15.54 36.84
CA ILE A 724 16.87 -15.42 37.68
C ILE A 724 16.48 -15.05 39.10
N THR A 725 16.99 -15.80 40.07
CA THR A 725 16.74 -15.56 41.49
C THR A 725 17.34 -14.23 41.95
N GLU A 726 16.84 -13.66 43.04
CA GLU A 726 17.38 -12.42 43.61
C GLU A 726 18.88 -12.55 43.96
N GLU A 727 19.29 -13.71 44.49
CA GLU A 727 20.67 -14.01 44.88
C GLU A 727 21.63 -14.07 43.67
N ASP A 728 21.12 -14.49 42.51
CA ASP A 728 21.91 -14.69 41.28
C ASP A 728 21.77 -13.52 40.29
N LEU A 729 21.04 -12.46 40.62
CA LEU A 729 20.73 -11.37 39.68
C LEU A 729 21.91 -10.42 39.44
N GLN A 730 22.78 -10.24 40.44
CA GLN A 730 23.83 -9.21 40.42
C GLN A 730 24.75 -9.26 39.18
N PRO A 731 25.23 -10.43 38.70
CA PRO A 731 26.05 -10.48 37.49
C PRO A 731 25.37 -9.92 36.25
N TYR A 732 24.04 -9.99 36.16
CA TYR A 732 23.27 -9.45 35.04
C TYR A 732 23.07 -7.93 35.18
N VAL A 733 22.91 -7.43 36.40
CA VAL A 733 22.93 -5.99 36.70
C VAL A 733 24.28 -5.38 36.30
N ASP A 734 25.38 -6.06 36.65
CA ASP A 734 26.73 -5.63 36.28
C ASP A 734 26.95 -5.68 34.76
N ASP A 735 26.45 -6.71 34.08
CA ASP A 735 26.53 -6.83 32.61
C ASP A 735 25.78 -5.69 31.90
N VAL A 736 24.60 -5.31 32.40
CA VAL A 736 23.87 -4.14 31.92
C VAL A 736 24.66 -2.86 32.17
N LEU A 737 25.24 -2.65 33.37
CA LEU A 737 26.08 -1.48 33.60
C LEU A 737 27.32 -1.43 32.68
N ASN A 738 27.89 -2.59 32.34
CA ASN A 738 28.98 -2.68 31.37
C ASN A 738 28.53 -2.30 29.95
N GLU A 739 27.32 -2.72 29.54
CA GLU A 739 26.69 -2.27 28.29
C GLU A 739 26.52 -0.76 28.27
N LEU A 740 25.99 -0.18 29.35
CA LEU A 740 25.78 1.27 29.45
C LEU A 740 27.12 2.03 29.45
N GLU A 741 28.16 1.52 30.12
CA GLU A 741 29.50 2.10 30.08
C GLU A 741 30.11 1.99 28.68
N PHE A 742 29.91 0.86 27.99
CA PHE A 742 30.32 0.70 26.59
C PHE A 742 29.69 1.78 25.72
N LEU A 743 28.41 2.07 25.89
CA LEU A 743 27.68 3.03 25.05
C LEU A 743 27.93 4.49 25.43
N MET A 744 27.91 4.81 26.72
CA MET A 744 27.88 6.19 27.23
C MET A 744 29.14 6.60 28.01
N GLY A 745 30.01 5.65 28.36
CA GLY A 745 31.25 5.94 29.08
C GLY A 745 32.28 6.68 28.21
N PRO A 746 33.13 7.52 28.82
CA PRO A 746 34.23 8.14 28.07
C PRO A 746 35.23 7.08 27.62
N ASN A 747 35.96 7.35 26.54
CA ASN A 747 36.93 6.41 25.96
C ASN A 747 38.15 6.07 26.87
N THR A 748 38.18 6.62 28.09
CA THR A 748 39.17 6.32 29.13
C THR A 748 38.74 5.21 30.07
N THR A 749 37.47 4.82 30.07
CA THR A 749 37.00 3.66 30.85
C THR A 749 37.21 2.38 30.07
N GLN A 750 37.09 1.22 30.73
CA GLN A 750 37.34 -0.07 30.10
C GLN A 750 36.43 -0.29 28.89
N TYR A 751 35.12 -0.10 29.07
CA TYR A 751 34.15 -0.38 28.02
C TYR A 751 34.00 0.78 27.04
N GLY A 752 34.19 2.02 27.48
CA GLY A 752 34.27 3.17 26.56
C GLY A 752 35.48 3.08 25.62
N ALA A 753 36.63 2.59 26.11
CA ALA A 753 37.81 2.32 25.28
C ALA A 753 37.56 1.18 24.28
N LEU A 754 36.79 0.16 24.69
CA LEU A 754 36.37 -0.91 23.78
C LEU A 754 35.52 -0.34 22.63
N ARG A 755 34.50 0.45 22.93
CA ARG A 755 33.67 1.15 21.93
C ARG A 755 34.53 1.99 20.97
N ALA A 756 35.47 2.76 21.52
CA ALA A 756 36.39 3.56 20.73
C ALA A 756 37.28 2.73 19.80
N SER A 757 37.77 1.58 20.26
CA SER A 757 38.60 0.69 19.43
C SER A 757 37.81 0.04 18.28
N LEU A 758 36.49 -0.05 18.42
CA LEU A 758 35.56 -0.49 17.37
C LEU A 758 35.11 0.61 16.41
N GLY A 759 35.69 1.82 16.51
CA GLY A 759 35.45 2.92 15.58
C GLY A 759 34.46 3.98 16.04
N TYR A 760 33.95 3.89 17.27
CA TYR A 760 33.00 4.84 17.85
C TYR A 760 33.63 5.53 19.08
N PRO A 761 34.53 6.51 18.87
CA PRO A 761 35.28 7.13 19.96
C PRO A 761 34.39 7.94 20.91
N ASP A 762 33.38 8.61 20.37
CA ASP A 762 32.49 9.47 21.13
C ASP A 762 31.37 8.65 21.81
N PRO A 763 30.97 8.97 23.05
CA PRO A 763 29.84 8.34 23.70
C PRO A 763 28.52 8.58 22.95
N PHE A 764 27.68 7.55 22.89
CA PHE A 764 26.30 7.69 22.46
C PHE A 764 25.50 8.47 23.50
N LYS A 765 24.52 9.24 23.04
CA LYS A 765 23.57 9.94 23.91
C LYS A 765 22.33 9.09 24.03
N ILE A 766 22.15 8.45 25.18
CA ILE A 766 21.00 7.60 25.48
C ILE A 766 20.37 8.10 26.77
N LYS A 767 19.05 8.24 26.75
CA LYS A 767 18.28 8.77 27.89
C LYS A 767 17.24 7.79 28.40
N TYR A 768 16.72 6.93 27.53
CA TYR A 768 15.59 6.04 27.82
C TYR A 768 16.07 4.60 27.89
N PHE A 769 15.79 3.93 29.01
CA PHE A 769 16.20 2.55 29.28
C PHE A 769 14.99 1.72 29.69
N GLU A 770 14.56 0.81 28.84
CA GLU A 770 13.51 -0.14 29.19
C GLU A 770 14.12 -1.33 29.91
N ILE A 771 13.59 -1.65 31.09
CA ILE A 771 14.09 -2.74 31.91
C ILE A 771 13.23 -3.96 31.63
N SER A 772 13.81 -4.96 30.98
CA SER A 772 13.12 -6.19 30.53
C SER A 772 12.10 -5.94 29.41
N ASN A 773 11.26 -6.93 29.12
CA ASN A 773 10.16 -6.88 28.17
C ASN A 773 9.00 -7.76 28.70
N GLU A 774 7.74 -7.34 28.50
CA GLU A 774 6.52 -8.09 28.80
C GLU A 774 6.49 -8.92 30.11
N ASP A 775 7.01 -8.41 31.23
CA ASP A 775 7.09 -9.19 32.48
C ASP A 775 5.72 -9.60 33.06
N PHE A 776 4.62 -9.08 32.52
CA PHE A 776 3.27 -9.57 32.81
C PHE A 776 3.01 -10.98 32.25
N LEU A 777 3.84 -11.49 31.34
CA LEU A 777 3.80 -12.84 30.79
C LEU A 777 4.73 -13.80 31.54
N ASN A 778 4.62 -15.10 31.21
CA ASN A 778 5.53 -16.18 31.62
C ASN A 778 5.81 -16.26 33.14
N GLY A 779 4.91 -15.76 33.97
CA GLY A 779 5.06 -15.74 35.43
C GLY A 779 6.09 -14.73 35.95
N GLY A 780 6.56 -13.78 35.14
CA GLY A 780 7.60 -12.82 35.51
C GLY A 780 7.16 -11.76 36.53
N LYS A 781 5.89 -11.37 36.52
CA LYS A 781 5.39 -10.20 37.27
C LYS A 781 5.69 -10.22 38.77
N PRO A 782 5.52 -11.33 39.51
CA PRO A 782 5.84 -11.37 40.94
C PRO A 782 7.30 -11.05 41.24
N SER A 783 8.25 -11.60 40.48
CA SER A 783 9.69 -11.34 40.69
C SER A 783 10.11 -9.96 40.19
N TYR A 784 9.44 -9.44 39.14
CA TYR A 784 9.67 -8.08 38.63
C TYR A 784 9.39 -7.03 39.72
N ILE A 785 8.24 -7.15 40.38
CA ILE A 785 7.80 -6.26 41.46
C ILE A 785 8.64 -6.47 42.73
N ALA A 786 8.98 -7.72 43.04
CA ALA A 786 9.67 -8.05 44.28
C ALA A 786 11.11 -7.53 44.33
N TYR A 787 11.90 -7.73 43.26
CA TYR A 787 13.32 -7.38 43.27
C TYR A 787 13.92 -6.99 41.91
N ARG A 788 13.49 -7.59 40.78
CA ARG A 788 14.22 -7.41 39.51
C ARG A 788 14.18 -5.97 39.02
N PHE A 789 13.00 -5.34 38.95
CA PHE A 789 12.91 -3.95 38.48
C PHE A 789 13.78 -3.01 39.31
N ASN A 790 13.67 -3.06 40.65
CA ASN A 790 14.43 -2.18 41.54
C ASN A 790 15.94 -2.40 41.43
N ALA A 791 16.39 -3.65 41.33
CA ALA A 791 17.81 -3.96 41.19
C ALA A 791 18.43 -3.26 39.96
N PHE A 792 17.78 -3.35 38.80
CA PHE A 792 18.24 -2.68 37.58
C PHE A 792 18.00 -1.16 37.63
N ASN A 793 16.81 -0.70 38.01
CA ASN A 793 16.45 0.71 38.06
C ASN A 793 17.38 1.51 38.97
N ASP A 794 17.65 0.99 40.16
CA ASP A 794 18.47 1.68 41.16
C ASP A 794 19.94 1.69 40.74
N ALA A 795 20.44 0.58 40.16
CA ALA A 795 21.79 0.50 39.64
C ALA A 795 22.01 1.48 38.47
N ILE A 796 21.09 1.50 37.49
CA ILE A 796 21.14 2.40 36.33
C ILE A 796 21.08 3.85 36.79
N LYS A 797 20.11 4.23 37.63
CA LYS A 797 19.96 5.63 38.10
C LYS A 797 21.09 6.07 39.03
N LYS A 798 21.73 5.15 39.75
CA LYS A 798 22.93 5.45 40.53
C LYS A 798 24.12 5.79 39.63
N ALA A 799 24.30 5.06 38.53
CA ALA A 799 25.38 5.30 37.57
C ALA A 799 25.09 6.49 36.64
N TYR A 800 23.83 6.66 36.25
CA TYR A 800 23.33 7.66 35.30
C TYR A 800 22.09 8.37 35.87
N PRO A 801 22.27 9.40 36.73
CA PRO A 801 21.15 10.04 37.45
C PRO A 801 20.07 10.68 36.57
N ASP A 802 20.40 11.06 35.34
CA ASP A 802 19.47 11.65 34.38
C ASP A 802 18.72 10.60 33.53
N ALA A 803 18.96 9.30 33.77
CA ALA A 803 18.29 8.21 33.07
C ALA A 803 16.78 8.20 33.36
N ILE A 804 16.00 8.02 32.30
CA ILE A 804 14.57 7.72 32.36
C ILE A 804 14.42 6.22 32.14
N THR A 805 13.87 5.52 33.13
CA THR A 805 13.60 4.09 33.00
C THR A 805 12.19 3.85 32.45
N VAL A 806 12.00 2.77 31.71
CA VAL A 806 10.70 2.29 31.24
C VAL A 806 10.46 0.93 31.89
N SER A 807 9.32 0.79 32.55
CA SER A 807 8.86 -0.43 33.22
C SER A 807 8.00 -1.23 32.24
N SER A 808 8.25 -2.53 32.13
CA SER A 808 7.47 -3.46 31.29
C SER A 808 6.07 -3.79 31.86
N ILE A 809 5.73 -3.23 33.03
CA ILE A 809 4.39 -3.27 33.65
C ILE A 809 3.94 -1.88 34.10
N ASP A 810 2.67 -1.72 34.50
CA ASP A 810 2.16 -0.46 35.07
C ASP A 810 2.95 -0.07 36.32
N THR A 811 3.50 1.15 36.32
CA THR A 811 4.32 1.67 37.41
C THR A 811 3.57 1.77 38.74
N ASN A 812 2.24 1.81 38.73
CA ASN A 812 1.41 1.75 39.94
C ASN A 812 1.52 0.41 40.67
N GLU A 813 1.92 -0.66 39.97
CA GLU A 813 2.05 -2.01 40.53
C GLU A 813 3.45 -2.29 41.11
N LEU A 814 4.41 -1.42 40.82
CA LEU A 814 5.76 -1.51 41.36
C LEU A 814 5.79 -1.21 42.86
N ASN A 815 6.88 -1.60 43.51
CA ASN A 815 7.10 -1.34 44.93
C ASN A 815 8.47 -0.66 45.15
N PRO A 816 8.52 0.66 45.44
CA PRO A 816 7.39 1.56 45.62
C PRO A 816 6.68 1.89 44.30
N PRO A 817 5.38 2.26 44.33
CA PRO A 817 4.64 2.60 43.12
C PRO A 817 5.07 3.96 42.56
N ASN A 818 5.02 4.10 41.24
CA ASN A 818 5.43 5.27 40.47
C ASN A 818 6.82 5.81 40.86
N PRO A 819 7.90 5.03 40.69
CA PRO A 819 9.26 5.51 40.92
C PRO A 819 9.54 6.80 40.11
N PRO A 820 10.30 7.77 40.65
CA PRO A 820 10.64 8.99 39.93
C PRO A 820 11.37 8.70 38.61
N ASN A 821 11.12 9.48 37.56
CA ASN A 821 11.72 9.28 36.22
C ASN A 821 11.52 7.86 35.68
N THR A 822 10.31 7.31 35.84
CA THR A 822 9.94 6.01 35.28
C THR A 822 8.64 6.13 34.48
N ILE A 823 8.63 5.48 33.32
CA ILE A 823 7.51 5.43 32.36
C ILE A 823 6.92 4.01 32.38
N THR A 824 5.61 3.89 32.22
CA THR A 824 4.96 2.58 31.97
C THR A 824 5.03 2.24 30.48
N ASP A 825 5.45 1.03 30.12
CA ASP A 825 5.25 0.48 28.77
C ASP A 825 3.90 -0.25 28.67
N LEU A 826 3.20 -0.05 27.55
CA LEU A 826 1.94 -0.69 27.20
C LEU A 826 2.05 -1.39 25.85
N HIS A 827 1.66 -2.67 25.84
CA HIS A 827 1.60 -3.49 24.65
C HIS A 827 0.13 -3.74 24.27
N LEU A 828 -0.29 -3.23 23.11
CA LEU A 828 -1.67 -3.11 22.68
C LEU A 828 -1.91 -3.85 21.36
N TYR A 829 -1.97 -5.18 21.45
CA TYR A 829 -2.45 -6.04 20.36
C TYR A 829 -3.96 -6.24 20.50
N GLN A 830 -4.72 -5.49 19.72
CA GLN A 830 -6.16 -5.31 19.93
C GLN A 830 -6.95 -5.64 18.66
N ASN A 831 -8.25 -5.90 18.81
CA ASN A 831 -9.17 -5.85 17.67
C ASN A 831 -9.58 -4.39 17.35
N VAL A 832 -10.27 -4.20 16.23
CA VAL A 832 -10.75 -2.88 15.75
C VAL A 832 -11.53 -2.12 16.84
N ASP A 833 -12.53 -2.75 17.45
CA ASP A 833 -13.39 -2.09 18.45
C ASP A 833 -12.61 -1.68 19.71
N GLN A 834 -11.73 -2.56 20.18
CA GLN A 834 -10.84 -2.29 21.32
C GLN A 834 -9.88 -1.14 21.01
N THR A 835 -9.36 -1.08 19.78
CA THR A 835 -8.46 0.00 19.35
C THR A 835 -9.19 1.34 19.31
N ILE A 836 -10.43 1.38 18.81
CA ILE A 836 -11.27 2.60 18.79
C ILE A 836 -11.57 3.08 20.21
N ALA A 837 -11.82 2.15 21.14
CA ALA A 837 -12.10 2.48 22.54
C ALA A 837 -10.94 3.22 23.23
N LEU A 838 -9.72 3.14 22.70
CA LEU A 838 -8.56 3.87 23.22
C LEU A 838 -8.60 5.38 22.92
N PHE A 839 -9.50 5.85 22.05
CA PHE A 839 -9.59 7.26 21.67
C PHE A 839 -9.61 8.24 22.85
N ASN A 840 -10.29 7.89 23.95
CA ASN A 840 -10.40 8.72 25.16
C ASN A 840 -9.76 8.07 26.41
N ALA A 841 -9.02 6.97 26.24
CA ALA A 841 -8.56 6.15 27.37
C ALA A 841 -7.62 6.92 28.32
N TYR A 842 -6.85 7.87 27.80
CA TYR A 842 -5.81 8.57 28.55
C TYR A 842 -6.22 9.97 29.04
N ASP A 843 -7.38 10.48 28.64
CA ASP A 843 -7.83 11.85 28.93
C ASP A 843 -7.81 12.19 30.43
N ASN A 844 -8.14 11.20 31.27
CA ASN A 844 -8.25 11.34 32.73
C ASN A 844 -7.08 10.70 33.50
N ARG A 845 -6.04 10.22 32.82
CA ARG A 845 -4.87 9.65 33.50
C ARG A 845 -4.10 10.74 34.25
N PRO A 846 -3.60 10.48 35.47
CA PRO A 846 -2.71 11.41 36.17
C PRO A 846 -1.45 11.68 35.33
N ARG A 847 -1.15 12.96 35.07
CA ARG A 847 0.02 13.36 34.26
C ARG A 847 1.36 13.04 34.92
N SER A 848 1.36 12.71 36.21
CA SER A 848 2.52 12.19 36.93
C SER A 848 2.85 10.72 36.61
N GLN A 849 2.07 10.07 35.75
CA GLN A 849 2.22 8.66 35.37
C GLN A 849 2.40 8.54 33.85
N PRO A 850 3.57 8.96 33.31
CA PRO A 850 3.84 8.93 31.88
C PRO A 850 3.80 7.49 31.34
N LEU A 851 3.45 7.35 30.06
CA LEU A 851 3.40 6.06 29.40
C LEU A 851 4.05 6.09 28.01
N LEU A 852 4.53 4.94 27.60
CA LEU A 852 4.95 4.58 26.26
C LEU A 852 3.95 3.52 25.77
N VAL A 853 3.49 3.65 24.53
CA VAL A 853 2.81 2.54 23.84
C VAL A 853 3.87 1.80 23.03
N GLY A 854 4.70 1.02 23.71
CA GLY A 854 5.92 0.41 23.14
C GLY A 854 5.62 -0.67 22.13
N GLU A 855 4.38 -1.19 22.11
CA GLU A 855 3.85 -2.03 21.05
C GLU A 855 2.37 -1.71 20.82
N TYR A 856 1.98 -1.48 19.57
CA TYR A 856 0.58 -1.51 19.18
C TYR A 856 0.42 -2.21 17.84
N ALA A 857 -0.73 -2.88 17.67
CA ALA A 857 -1.23 -3.29 16.37
C ALA A 857 -2.71 -3.65 16.46
N THR A 858 -3.49 -3.27 15.47
CA THR A 858 -4.84 -3.82 15.30
C THR A 858 -4.75 -5.14 14.54
N ILE A 859 -4.85 -6.26 15.27
CA ILE A 859 -4.58 -7.61 14.78
C ILE A 859 -5.83 -8.38 14.35
N ALA A 860 -7.03 -7.85 14.58
CA ALA A 860 -8.27 -8.54 14.26
C ALA A 860 -9.41 -7.57 13.94
N ASP A 861 -10.26 -7.95 12.99
CA ASP A 861 -11.54 -7.31 12.67
C ASP A 861 -12.71 -8.29 12.88
N SER A 862 -13.93 -7.83 12.59
CA SER A 862 -15.15 -8.63 12.75
C SER A 862 -15.22 -9.90 11.86
N THR A 863 -14.35 -9.98 10.84
CA THR A 863 -14.26 -11.12 9.91
C THR A 863 -13.14 -12.08 10.27
N THR A 864 -12.25 -11.69 11.18
CA THR A 864 -11.09 -12.49 11.60
C THR A 864 -11.56 -13.68 12.45
N PRO A 865 -11.23 -14.94 12.07
CA PRO A 865 -11.61 -16.10 12.85
C PRO A 865 -11.03 -16.09 14.27
N GLN A 866 -11.76 -16.68 15.22
CA GLN A 866 -11.31 -16.76 16.60
C GLN A 866 -9.96 -17.50 16.70
N GLY A 867 -8.97 -16.86 17.32
CA GLY A 867 -7.62 -17.41 17.48
C GLY A 867 -6.70 -17.18 16.28
N GLN A 868 -7.13 -16.43 15.26
CA GLN A 868 -6.30 -15.97 14.15
C GLN A 868 -6.08 -14.45 14.23
N GLN A 869 -5.05 -13.99 13.51
CA GLN A 869 -4.80 -12.57 13.31
C GLN A 869 -4.94 -12.21 11.83
N LEU A 870 -5.13 -10.93 11.56
CA LEU A 870 -5.02 -10.36 10.24
C LEU A 870 -3.63 -10.66 9.67
N ASP A 871 -3.60 -11.20 8.45
CA ASP A 871 -2.34 -11.27 7.74
C ASP A 871 -1.88 -9.84 7.39
N ASN A 872 -2.72 -9.01 6.79
CA ASN A 872 -2.36 -7.64 6.40
C ASN A 872 -3.25 -6.61 7.11
N PRO A 873 -2.70 -5.47 7.57
CA PRO A 873 -3.52 -4.36 8.00
C PRO A 873 -4.49 -3.91 6.90
N THR A 874 -5.77 -4.03 7.18
CA THR A 874 -6.87 -3.54 6.35
C THR A 874 -7.05 -2.04 6.54
N LEU A 875 -7.82 -1.39 5.64
CA LEU A 875 -8.20 0.01 5.84
C LEU A 875 -8.99 0.20 7.15
N GLU A 876 -9.82 -0.75 7.54
CA GLU A 876 -10.56 -0.73 8.80
C GLU A 876 -9.59 -0.73 10.00
N SER A 877 -8.66 -1.69 10.06
CA SER A 877 -7.65 -1.74 11.14
C SER A 877 -6.77 -0.48 11.21
N ALA A 878 -6.30 0.02 10.07
CA ALA A 878 -5.46 1.21 10.02
C ALA A 878 -6.22 2.48 10.41
N THR A 879 -7.51 2.56 10.10
CA THR A 879 -8.35 3.70 10.51
C THR A 879 -8.74 3.62 11.99
N SER A 880 -8.87 2.43 12.59
CA SER A 880 -8.97 2.32 14.06
C SER A 880 -7.68 2.74 14.76
N GLU A 881 -6.50 2.41 14.22
CA GLU A 881 -5.22 2.91 14.73
C GLU A 881 -5.11 4.43 14.59
N ALA A 882 -5.59 4.99 13.48
CA ALA A 882 -5.66 6.44 13.30
C ALA A 882 -6.52 7.11 14.39
N ILE A 883 -7.65 6.51 14.78
CA ILE A 883 -8.47 6.97 15.91
C ILE A 883 -7.68 6.92 17.21
N MET A 884 -6.99 5.82 17.49
CA MET A 884 -6.12 5.72 18.66
C MET A 884 -5.07 6.84 18.65
N PHE A 885 -4.40 7.12 17.52
CA PHE A 885 -3.42 8.20 17.42
C PHE A 885 -3.98 9.58 17.72
N LEU A 886 -5.22 9.89 17.32
CA LEU A 886 -5.85 11.15 17.71
C LEU A 886 -5.96 11.29 19.24
N GLY A 887 -6.26 10.18 19.93
CA GLY A 887 -6.29 10.11 21.39
C GLY A 887 -4.90 10.23 22.02
N LEU A 888 -3.89 9.56 21.46
CA LEU A 888 -2.50 9.65 21.91
C LEU A 888 -1.95 11.07 21.75
N GLU A 889 -2.19 11.72 20.61
CA GLU A 889 -1.78 13.10 20.36
C GLU A 889 -2.41 14.07 21.36
N ARG A 890 -3.70 13.91 21.64
CA ARG A 890 -4.41 14.76 22.59
C ARG A 890 -3.81 14.68 24.00
N ASN A 891 -3.24 13.53 24.34
CA ASN A 891 -2.62 13.22 25.63
C ASN A 891 -1.09 13.17 25.57
N SER A 892 -0.50 13.83 24.58
CA SER A 892 0.93 13.75 24.30
C SER A 892 1.82 14.47 25.35
N ASP A 893 1.20 15.13 26.33
CA ASP A 893 1.84 15.58 27.57
C ASP A 893 2.22 14.42 28.52
N LEU A 894 1.54 13.28 28.41
CA LEU A 894 1.80 12.08 29.21
C LEU A 894 2.24 10.87 28.37
N VAL A 895 1.73 10.77 27.14
CA VAL A 895 2.10 9.72 26.17
C VAL A 895 3.39 10.15 25.49
N MET A 896 4.48 9.50 25.87
CA MET A 896 5.82 9.83 25.38
C MET A 896 6.00 9.42 23.92
N GLY A 897 5.56 8.21 23.55
CA GLY A 897 5.79 7.64 22.23
C GLY A 897 4.87 6.45 21.95
N SER A 898 4.82 6.04 20.68
CA SER A 898 4.22 4.79 20.25
C SER A 898 5.01 4.14 19.13
N CYS A 899 5.09 2.81 19.12
CA CYS A 899 5.69 2.05 18.01
C CYS A 899 4.89 0.78 17.70
N HIS A 900 4.83 0.44 16.42
CA HIS A 900 4.05 -0.70 15.93
C HIS A 900 4.80 -2.03 16.09
N GLY A 901 4.10 -3.08 16.51
CA GLY A 901 4.61 -4.45 16.52
C GLY A 901 3.93 -5.29 15.42
N ALA A 902 4.59 -5.73 14.34
CA ALA A 902 6.02 -5.63 14.00
C ALA A 902 6.34 -4.55 12.94
N LEU A 903 7.62 -4.17 12.83
CA LEU A 903 8.08 -3.18 11.85
C LEU A 903 8.25 -3.77 10.45
N ILE A 904 8.95 -4.91 10.33
CA ILE A 904 9.25 -5.59 9.05
C ILE A 904 8.87 -7.06 9.19
N LYS A 905 8.35 -7.66 8.10
CA LYS A 905 8.10 -9.10 7.99
C LYS A 905 8.47 -9.63 6.61
N SER A 906 9.17 -10.75 6.55
CA SER A 906 9.33 -11.53 5.32
C SER A 906 8.01 -12.20 4.92
N LEU A 907 7.64 -12.12 3.64
CA LEU A 907 6.46 -12.81 3.10
C LEU A 907 6.66 -14.33 2.93
N HIS A 908 7.86 -14.85 3.20
CA HIS A 908 8.16 -16.27 3.10
C HIS A 908 7.89 -17.06 4.39
N ASP A 909 7.76 -16.39 5.55
CA ASP A 909 7.59 -17.01 6.88
C ASP A 909 6.12 -17.13 7.33
N GLU A 910 5.26 -17.76 6.53
CA GLU A 910 3.86 -18.12 6.87
C GLU A 910 2.86 -16.93 7.06
N PRO A 911 1.54 -17.14 6.86
CA PRO A 911 0.50 -16.11 7.01
C PRO A 911 0.17 -15.80 8.49
N ASP A 912 -0.59 -14.71 8.72
CA ASP A 912 -1.28 -14.37 10.00
C ASP A 912 -0.50 -13.53 11.04
N ASN A 913 0.22 -12.49 10.63
CA ASN A 913 0.66 -11.42 11.54
C ASN A 913 0.80 -10.09 10.79
N VAL A 914 0.35 -9.01 11.39
CA VAL A 914 0.45 -7.66 10.84
C VAL A 914 1.86 -7.09 10.97
N ALA A 915 2.25 -6.27 9.99
CA ALA A 915 3.50 -5.51 10.02
C ALA A 915 3.34 -4.19 9.26
N MET A 916 4.18 -3.20 9.60
CA MET A 916 4.26 -1.94 8.85
C MET A 916 4.73 -2.18 7.41
N MET A 917 5.79 -2.96 7.26
CA MET A 917 6.37 -3.30 5.97
C MET A 917 6.48 -4.82 5.83
N LYS A 918 6.09 -5.33 4.67
CA LYS A 918 6.35 -6.72 4.30
C LYS A 918 7.26 -6.78 3.09
N HIS A 919 8.07 -7.81 2.95
CA HIS A 919 9.00 -7.89 1.84
C HIS A 919 9.24 -9.32 1.32
N THR A 920 9.66 -9.38 0.07
CA THR A 920 10.38 -10.50 -0.52
C THR A 920 11.85 -10.05 -0.73
N PRO A 921 12.73 -10.86 -1.34
CA PRO A 921 14.05 -10.36 -1.71
C PRO A 921 13.99 -9.18 -2.70
N ASN A 922 12.97 -9.05 -3.56
CA ASN A 922 12.93 -8.02 -4.62
C ASN A 922 11.75 -7.04 -4.57
N ALA A 923 10.82 -7.17 -3.61
CA ALA A 923 9.65 -6.32 -3.50
C ALA A 923 9.35 -5.95 -2.04
N ILE A 924 8.69 -4.81 -1.85
CA ILE A 924 8.20 -4.32 -0.56
C ILE A 924 6.72 -3.98 -0.69
N VAL A 925 5.93 -4.42 0.28
CA VAL A 925 4.53 -4.03 0.48
C VAL A 925 4.47 -3.13 1.72
N TYR A 926 3.99 -1.91 1.51
CA TYR A 926 3.69 -0.96 2.59
C TYR A 926 2.22 -1.15 3.00
N SER A 927 1.96 -1.44 4.28
CA SER A 927 0.60 -1.68 4.76
C SER A 927 -0.23 -0.39 4.88
N MET A 928 -1.54 -0.52 5.07
CA MET A 928 -2.38 0.65 5.34
C MET A 928 -1.95 1.37 6.63
N SER A 929 -1.58 0.60 7.66
CA SER A 929 -1.04 1.13 8.91
C SER A 929 0.27 1.90 8.71
N TYR A 930 1.13 1.49 7.77
CA TYR A 930 2.33 2.27 7.39
C TYR A 930 1.97 3.67 6.88
N TYR A 931 0.97 3.76 6.00
CA TYR A 931 0.57 5.07 5.47
C TYR A 931 -0.10 5.94 6.53
N VAL A 932 -0.87 5.36 7.45
CA VAL A 932 -1.45 6.08 8.59
C VAL A 932 -0.34 6.58 9.53
N ALA A 933 0.58 5.71 9.96
CA ALA A 933 1.70 6.09 10.81
C ALA A 933 2.53 7.21 10.16
N LYS A 934 2.87 7.08 8.88
CA LYS A 934 3.58 8.10 8.11
C LYS A 934 2.83 9.43 8.03
N LEU A 935 1.52 9.38 7.78
CA LEU A 935 0.66 10.56 7.72
C LEU A 935 0.70 11.31 9.05
N PHE A 936 0.54 10.61 10.17
CA PHE A 936 0.52 11.23 11.50
C PHE A 936 1.91 11.74 11.91
N ALA A 937 2.97 10.95 11.73
CA ALA A 937 4.35 11.31 12.06
C ALA A 937 4.89 12.51 11.25
N SER A 938 4.33 12.76 10.06
CA SER A 938 4.72 13.89 9.21
C SER A 938 3.86 15.15 9.43
N ASN A 939 2.76 15.06 10.17
CA ASN A 939 1.75 16.12 10.25
C ASN A 939 1.24 16.32 11.69
N TYR A 940 2.13 16.66 12.62
CA TYR A 940 1.76 17.05 13.98
C TYR A 940 2.59 18.26 14.43
N GLY A 941 1.99 19.08 15.29
CA GLY A 941 2.59 20.26 15.87
C GLY A 941 3.27 20.02 17.22
N SER A 942 3.86 21.08 17.78
CA SER A 942 4.50 21.11 19.10
C SER A 942 3.50 21.22 20.25
N SER A 943 2.23 21.53 19.96
CA SER A 943 1.15 21.60 20.95
C SER A 943 -0.17 21.15 20.37
N THR A 944 -1.07 20.63 21.21
CA THR A 944 -2.47 20.41 20.87
C THR A 944 -3.25 21.73 21.01
N VAL A 945 -4.36 21.84 20.28
CA VAL A 945 -5.30 22.95 20.46
C VAL A 945 -6.72 22.43 20.58
N LEU A 946 -7.53 23.10 21.41
CA LEU A 946 -8.91 22.70 21.63
C LEU A 946 -9.68 22.80 20.30
N THR A 947 -10.30 21.70 19.91
CA THR A 947 -11.17 21.63 18.74
C THR A 947 -12.54 21.19 19.20
N SER A 948 -13.47 22.14 19.30
CA SER A 948 -14.86 21.86 19.63
C SER A 948 -15.67 21.57 18.38
N SER A 949 -16.77 20.86 18.56
CA SER A 949 -17.69 20.50 17.49
C SER A 949 -19.13 20.73 17.91
N ASP A 950 -20.00 20.97 16.94
CA ASP A 950 -21.46 20.97 17.14
C ASP A 950 -22.05 19.55 17.26
N SER A 951 -21.22 18.51 17.06
CA SER A 951 -21.59 17.10 17.15
C SER A 951 -20.60 16.30 17.99
N GLY A 952 -21.07 15.20 18.59
CA GLY A 952 -20.20 14.24 19.27
C GLY A 952 -19.32 13.45 18.31
N TYR A 953 -18.37 12.69 18.87
CA TYR A 953 -17.55 11.76 18.11
C TYR A 953 -18.34 10.54 17.63
N GLY A 954 -17.91 9.95 16.51
CA GLY A 954 -18.52 8.78 15.88
C GLY A 954 -19.66 9.16 14.91
N PRO A 955 -19.56 8.85 13.60
CA PRO A 955 -18.50 8.10 12.91
C PRO A 955 -17.22 8.92 12.61
N LEU A 956 -17.23 10.23 12.86
CA LEU A 956 -16.05 11.09 12.70
C LEU A 956 -15.30 11.27 14.01
N TYR A 957 -13.97 11.23 13.93
CA TYR A 957 -13.05 11.51 15.02
C TYR A 957 -12.06 12.56 14.57
N TRP A 958 -11.64 13.46 15.47
CA TRP A 958 -10.70 14.51 15.13
C TRP A 958 -9.80 14.91 16.29
N SER A 959 -8.66 15.51 15.93
CA SER A 959 -7.75 16.18 16.84
C SER A 959 -6.96 17.22 16.05
N THR A 960 -6.54 18.28 16.72
CA THR A 960 -5.76 19.35 16.11
C THR A 960 -4.51 19.64 16.91
N THR A 961 -3.40 19.76 16.19
CA THR A 961 -2.13 20.25 16.73
C THR A 961 -1.69 21.52 16.01
N LYS A 962 -0.86 22.32 16.66
CA LYS A 962 -0.27 23.56 16.15
C LYS A 962 1.24 23.53 16.31
N ASP A 963 1.99 23.91 15.29
CA ASP A 963 3.44 24.09 15.37
C ASP A 963 3.85 25.52 15.81
N ASP A 964 5.14 25.71 16.04
CA ASP A 964 5.70 27.01 16.47
C ASP A 964 5.60 28.10 15.39
N LYS A 965 5.25 27.74 14.15
CA LYS A 965 5.02 28.65 13.02
C LYS A 965 3.54 28.94 12.79
N GLU A 966 2.68 28.52 13.72
CA GLU A 966 1.23 28.65 13.66
C GLU A 966 0.59 27.92 12.48
N VAL A 967 1.22 26.83 12.02
CA VAL A 967 0.58 25.86 11.13
C VAL A 967 -0.25 24.91 11.98
N TYR A 968 -1.53 24.81 11.65
CA TYR A 968 -2.47 23.91 12.31
C TYR A 968 -2.69 22.65 11.49
N TYR A 969 -2.59 21.50 12.14
CA TYR A 969 -2.83 20.18 11.57
C TYR A 969 -4.14 19.63 12.13
N VAL A 970 -5.23 19.82 11.38
CA VAL A 970 -6.54 19.25 11.71
C VAL A 970 -6.60 17.86 11.08
N LYS A 971 -6.59 16.81 11.91
CA LYS A 971 -6.69 15.42 11.47
C LYS A 971 -8.09 14.90 11.78
N ILE A 972 -8.69 14.28 10.78
CA ILE A 972 -10.06 13.76 10.83
C ILE A 972 -10.04 12.33 10.31
N VAL A 973 -10.60 11.41 11.10
CA VAL A 973 -10.79 10.02 10.72
C VAL A 973 -12.28 9.77 10.56
N ASN A 974 -12.67 9.31 9.38
CA ASN A 974 -14.03 8.86 9.10
C ASN A 974 -14.10 7.35 9.19
N PHE A 975 -14.61 6.84 10.31
CA PHE A 975 -14.70 5.42 10.58
C PHE A 975 -16.14 4.95 10.39
N ALA A 976 -16.37 4.15 9.34
CA ALA A 976 -17.68 3.64 8.93
C ALA A 976 -18.76 4.71 8.65
N GLY A 977 -18.41 5.99 8.51
CA GLY A 977 -19.34 7.06 8.14
C GLY A 977 -19.51 7.22 6.63
N GLN A 978 -20.51 8.00 6.23
CA GLN A 978 -20.79 8.24 4.81
C GLN A 978 -19.61 8.96 4.13
N ALA A 979 -19.24 8.51 2.93
CA ALA A 979 -18.16 9.12 2.13
C ALA A 979 -18.44 10.59 1.77
N SER A 980 -19.70 11.01 1.81
CA SER A 980 -20.18 12.38 1.54
C SER A 980 -20.29 13.28 2.79
N THR A 981 -19.79 12.86 3.95
CA THR A 981 -19.90 13.66 5.19
C THR A 981 -19.17 14.99 5.04
N LEU A 982 -19.93 16.09 5.04
CA LEU A 982 -19.38 17.44 4.90
C LEU A 982 -18.80 17.90 6.24
N VAL A 983 -17.51 18.26 6.25
CA VAL A 983 -16.86 18.90 7.39
C VAL A 983 -16.56 20.35 7.03
N THR A 984 -17.07 21.27 7.85
CA THR A 984 -16.79 22.70 7.80
C THR A 984 -15.94 23.07 9.00
N HIS A 985 -15.01 24.00 8.83
CA HIS A 985 -14.14 24.45 9.91
C HIS A 985 -14.18 25.98 10.03
N GLU A 986 -14.21 26.46 11.26
CA GLU A 986 -14.15 27.87 11.60
C GLU A 986 -12.95 28.13 12.53
N TRP A 987 -12.16 29.14 12.19
CA TRP A 987 -10.99 29.56 12.96
C TRP A 987 -11.40 30.70 13.89
N VAL A 988 -11.22 30.51 15.20
CA VAL A 988 -11.48 31.56 16.18
C VAL A 988 -10.16 32.22 16.55
N GLY A 989 -9.73 33.21 15.76
CA GLY A 989 -8.50 33.98 15.96
C GLY A 989 -8.48 35.20 15.05
N GLU A 990 -7.87 36.31 15.51
CA GLU A 990 -7.83 37.62 14.84
C GLU A 990 -7.27 37.62 13.41
#